data_AF-A0A0F9N1M7-F1
#
_entry.id   AF-A0A0F9N1M7-F1
#
_cell.length_a   1.000
_cell.length_b   1.000
_cell.length_c   1.000
_cell.angle_alpha   90.00
_cell.angle_beta   90.00
_cell.angle_gamma   90.00
#
_symmetry.space_group_name_H-M   'P 1'
#
loop_
_entity.id
_entity.type
_entity.pdbx_description
1 polymer ?
#
loop_
_entity_poly.entity_id
_entity_poly.type
_entity_poly.pdbx_seq_one_letter_code
_entity_poly.pdbx_strand_id
1 'polypeptide(L)'
;FCETYTQKPNKSKQIVITEIHIADIFRNFLSKINSTIVKKHDKPPNFPILYQCFERISNRLWEKNTRFIPLEEFIFLVDNESIENIKWEESLTKDLLEEDLLFTKDIFENNENIFFTYDSISGYIIANMLIHQFQKKLTKKRTPKIIKKKLSSDKKNRHPLFADILSHLSILLLEKTSVSLLDLSKFSIEKEFKISPIFQVSTEFLDKKLIDYIGKEFNYLLANEDLSLLVFNNITKLNHPLNALFISEQLLKLKMNNRDLLWTELIRRNFALFNSILSEFKENAQVKEIGKKEQQELELNFIFIIWTLSTTIRQFRNNATEAIFLFGINYPEIFFNQLKNVLYFDDPYIKERILAAAYGISMFFHNQLNSNDYNKILNSWALDLYDIMFKKEARHSTTHFYIRHYSRMIIELAFIHNSELSEKIDIGLVKPPYNSGGIREWGESDLEELGQFEPGAYPFKSLNFGNYIVGKLVKNRINHDYDIEEYKKTLRNLFWRMKTLGYPAKLFSKIDSKINKFNYIKNRKENIGKIDRYGKKYAWISYFELAGYRDDLELIRKWDENRLSEYHIDPSFPLKLKEIEFSLKNLLPDCSTDLNKWLSEFKIFIVNEVLMREELINNQDSWLLINGLIYEDSKDYSKQTTIKVDSGIIVNQESNLSIKSLFNYLKGYRLNPENAGIIFAGEIPWSQFYQKYQEEKMVILLTKRYILDVENDINNELWIPSKSLSELLNLTKDGRYFEYFDKTGKKGIISCRPSSSYNLKGDLIYIKRDLLEQYTLSKEGHFFQKIKVIFNYLPKKYQELSSNSFSNKFRKQKSYEFIVIPSNLSEINKNPENIVKYFIKKETRKNVKKVLKVN
;
A
#
# COMPACT_ATOMS: atom_id res chain seq x y z
N PHE A 1 -6.93 32.01 -14.81
CA PHE A 1 -7.46 31.75 -13.45
C PHE A 1 -6.36 31.51 -12.42
N CYS A 2 -5.47 30.52 -12.53
CA CYS A 2 -4.42 30.29 -11.50
C CYS A 2 -3.55 31.53 -11.20
N GLU A 3 -3.29 32.37 -12.20
CA GLU A 3 -2.51 33.61 -12.04
C GLU A 3 -3.17 34.69 -11.16
N THR A 4 -4.47 34.61 -10.89
CA THR A 4 -5.15 35.57 -10.00
C THR A 4 -4.73 35.41 -8.54
N TYR A 5 -4.13 34.27 -8.19
CA TYR A 5 -3.65 33.97 -6.83
C TYR A 5 -2.13 33.92 -6.71
N THR A 6 -1.38 33.96 -7.82
CA THR A 6 0.09 33.96 -7.78
C THR A 6 0.63 35.39 -7.70
N GLN A 7 0.92 35.87 -6.49
CA GLN A 7 1.90 36.94 -6.31
C GLN A 7 3.31 36.31 -6.20
N LYS A 8 4.06 36.38 -7.31
CA LYS A 8 5.45 35.94 -7.56
C LYS A 8 5.71 34.43 -7.78
N PRO A 9 6.50 34.05 -8.80
CA PRO A 9 6.93 32.68 -9.03
C PRO A 9 8.16 32.36 -8.17
N ASN A 10 7.94 31.97 -6.90
CA ASN A 10 8.99 31.25 -6.17
C ASN A 10 8.83 29.75 -6.44
N LYS A 11 9.78 29.19 -7.22
CA LYS A 11 9.97 27.75 -7.36
C LYS A 11 10.10 27.14 -5.96
N SER A 12 9.37 26.05 -5.69
CA SER A 12 9.38 25.19 -4.48
C SER A 12 8.35 25.39 -3.36
N LYS A 13 7.26 26.14 -3.56
CA LYS A 13 6.05 25.89 -2.76
C LYS A 13 5.03 25.14 -3.61
N GLN A 14 4.80 23.86 -3.27
CA GLN A 14 3.52 23.23 -3.56
C GLN A 14 2.44 24.24 -3.17
N ILE A 15 1.63 24.66 -4.14
CA ILE A 15 0.48 25.49 -3.87
C ILE A 15 -0.41 24.63 -2.99
N VAL A 16 -0.37 24.85 -1.68
CA VAL A 16 -1.41 24.38 -0.79
C VAL A 16 -2.63 25.19 -1.20
N ILE A 17 -3.46 24.60 -2.07
CA ILE A 17 -4.76 25.13 -2.48
C ILE A 17 -5.65 25.06 -1.22
N THR A 18 -5.39 25.96 -0.28
CA THR A 18 -6.21 26.15 0.90
C THR A 18 -7.31 27.13 0.51
N GLU A 19 -8.54 26.60 0.49
CA GLU A 19 -9.80 27.35 0.47
C GLU A 19 -10.01 28.31 -0.71
N ILE A 20 -9.77 27.85 -1.94
CA ILE A 20 -10.21 28.59 -3.12
C ILE A 20 -11.57 28.04 -3.57
N HIS A 21 -12.64 28.78 -3.30
CA HIS A 21 -13.99 28.46 -3.76
C HIS A 21 -14.23 29.04 -5.16
N ILE A 22 -15.03 28.36 -6.00
CA ILE A 22 -15.26 28.78 -7.40
C ILE A 22 -15.84 30.20 -7.50
N ALA A 23 -16.70 30.59 -6.55
CA ALA A 23 -17.24 31.94 -6.46
C ALA A 23 -16.14 32.99 -6.22
N ASP A 24 -15.14 32.67 -5.41
CA ASP A 24 -14.00 33.56 -5.16
C ASP A 24 -13.06 33.65 -6.37
N ILE A 25 -12.86 32.54 -7.09
CA ILE A 25 -12.10 32.54 -8.36
C ILE A 25 -12.73 33.53 -9.34
N PHE A 26 -14.05 33.43 -9.55
CA PHE A 26 -14.75 34.32 -10.46
C PHE A 26 -14.78 35.76 -9.96
N ARG A 27 -15.02 35.99 -8.66
CA ARG A 27 -14.99 37.34 -8.08
C ARG A 27 -13.63 38.00 -8.28
N ASN A 28 -12.53 37.29 -8.02
CA ASN A 28 -11.17 37.81 -8.18
C ASN A 28 -10.79 38.01 -9.65
N PHE A 29 -11.17 37.07 -10.52
CA PHE A 29 -10.96 37.21 -11.97
C PHE A 29 -11.67 38.44 -12.54
N LEU A 30 -12.96 38.60 -12.26
CA LEU A 30 -13.75 39.75 -12.73
C LEU A 30 -13.26 41.07 -12.12
N SER A 31 -12.82 41.07 -10.84
CA SER A 31 -12.20 42.25 -10.23
C SER A 31 -10.91 42.67 -10.94
N LYS A 32 -10.09 41.70 -11.38
CA LYS A 32 -8.86 41.98 -12.13
C LYS A 32 -9.18 42.61 -13.48
N ILE A 33 -10.13 42.04 -14.24
CA ILE A 33 -10.57 42.61 -15.53
C ILE A 33 -11.12 44.03 -15.31
N ASN A 34 -11.95 44.25 -14.29
CA ASN A 34 -12.50 45.58 -14.00
C ASN A 34 -11.38 46.60 -13.79
N SER A 35 -10.32 46.24 -13.05
CA SER A 35 -9.19 47.12 -12.79
C SER A 35 -8.39 47.46 -14.05
N THR A 36 -8.28 46.54 -15.01
CA THR A 36 -7.62 46.76 -16.30
C THR A 36 -8.42 47.73 -17.15
N ILE A 37 -9.72 47.49 -17.29
CA ILE A 37 -10.64 48.29 -18.10
C ILE A 37 -10.78 49.71 -17.54
N VAL A 38 -10.93 49.85 -16.23
CA VAL A 38 -11.01 51.16 -15.56
C VAL A 38 -9.79 52.03 -15.88
N LYS A 39 -8.59 51.43 -15.90
CA LYS A 39 -7.36 52.14 -16.29
C LYS A 39 -7.35 52.52 -17.77
N LYS A 40 -7.81 51.63 -18.65
CA LYS A 40 -7.81 51.85 -20.11
C LYS A 40 -8.76 52.98 -20.52
N HIS A 41 -9.91 53.11 -19.84
CA HIS A 41 -10.90 54.17 -20.10
C HIS A 41 -10.80 55.38 -19.15
N ASP A 42 -9.66 55.57 -18.46
CA ASP A 42 -9.39 56.70 -17.56
C ASP A 42 -10.54 56.98 -16.55
N LYS A 43 -11.02 55.92 -15.90
CA LYS A 43 -12.06 55.99 -14.86
C LYS A 43 -11.43 55.89 -13.45
N PRO A 44 -12.14 56.33 -12.39
CA PRO A 44 -11.65 56.18 -11.02
C PRO A 44 -11.34 54.71 -10.68
N PRO A 45 -10.25 54.40 -9.93
CA PRO A 45 -9.76 53.04 -9.71
C PRO A 45 -10.77 51.99 -9.20
N ASN A 46 -11.86 52.44 -8.54
CA ASN A 46 -12.92 51.59 -7.99
C ASN A 46 -14.25 51.72 -8.75
N PHE A 47 -14.26 52.33 -9.92
CA PHE A 47 -15.48 52.50 -10.71
C PHE A 47 -15.95 51.13 -11.23
N PRO A 48 -17.20 50.69 -10.94
CA PRO A 48 -17.64 49.32 -11.16
C PRO A 48 -18.19 49.13 -12.59
N ILE A 49 -17.40 49.47 -13.62
CA ILE A 49 -17.78 49.40 -15.04
C ILE A 49 -18.37 48.03 -15.37
N LEU A 50 -17.63 46.97 -15.06
CA LEU A 50 -18.04 45.61 -15.38
C LEU A 50 -19.35 45.20 -14.71
N TYR A 51 -19.58 45.66 -13.47
CA TYR A 51 -20.79 45.31 -12.75
C TYR A 51 -22.03 45.84 -13.48
N GLN A 52 -21.98 47.09 -13.95
CA GLN A 52 -23.09 47.72 -14.68
C GLN A 52 -23.35 47.02 -16.03
N CYS A 53 -22.28 46.71 -16.78
CA CYS A 53 -22.39 45.99 -18.05
C CYS A 53 -22.95 44.58 -17.84
N PHE A 54 -22.41 43.84 -16.88
CA PHE A 54 -22.86 42.48 -16.58
C PHE A 54 -24.28 42.42 -16.05
N GLU A 55 -24.75 43.42 -15.30
CA GLU A 55 -26.15 43.50 -14.90
C GLU A 55 -27.08 43.59 -16.13
N ARG A 56 -26.74 44.42 -17.12
CA ARG A 56 -27.51 44.53 -18.37
C ARG A 56 -27.45 43.26 -19.21
N ILE A 57 -26.26 42.71 -19.41
CA ILE A 57 -26.02 41.46 -20.17
C ILE A 57 -26.77 40.30 -19.52
N SER A 58 -26.64 40.10 -18.21
CA SER A 58 -27.28 38.98 -17.51
C SER A 58 -28.81 39.11 -17.45
N ASN A 59 -29.34 40.32 -17.28
CA ASN A 59 -30.79 40.55 -17.41
C ASN A 59 -31.26 40.14 -18.81
N ARG A 60 -30.53 40.54 -19.86
CA ARG A 60 -30.89 40.22 -21.24
C ARG A 60 -30.87 38.72 -21.53
N LEU A 61 -29.83 38.01 -21.08
CA LEU A 61 -29.73 36.56 -21.20
C LEU A 61 -30.89 35.88 -20.47
N TRP A 62 -31.13 36.30 -19.22
CA TRP A 62 -32.16 35.75 -18.37
C TRP A 62 -33.57 35.95 -18.92
N GLU A 63 -33.93 37.17 -19.36
CA GLU A 63 -35.28 37.49 -19.85
C GLU A 63 -35.61 36.69 -21.10
N LYS A 64 -34.72 36.72 -22.09
CA LYS A 64 -34.94 36.10 -23.40
C LYS A 64 -34.65 34.61 -23.44
N ASN A 65 -34.23 34.04 -22.31
CA ASN A 65 -34.02 32.60 -22.17
C ASN A 65 -32.97 32.07 -23.15
N THR A 66 -31.87 32.80 -23.32
CA THR A 66 -30.81 32.52 -24.28
C THR A 66 -29.45 32.45 -23.58
N ARG A 67 -28.44 31.91 -24.29
CA ARG A 67 -27.04 31.85 -23.85
C ARG A 67 -26.11 32.78 -24.64
N PHE A 68 -26.66 33.55 -25.58
CA PHE A 68 -25.90 34.44 -26.46
C PHE A 68 -26.63 35.78 -26.65
N ILE A 69 -25.88 36.78 -27.13
CA ILE A 69 -26.38 38.09 -27.50
C ILE A 69 -25.82 38.45 -28.89
N PRO A 70 -26.66 38.82 -29.88
CA PRO A 70 -26.16 39.33 -31.17
C PRO A 70 -25.22 40.52 -30.97
N LEU A 71 -24.18 40.66 -31.79
CA LEU A 71 -23.13 41.68 -31.61
C LEU A 71 -23.70 43.09 -31.51
N GLU A 72 -24.62 43.47 -32.40
CA GLU A 72 -25.25 44.78 -32.40
C GLU A 72 -25.94 45.09 -31.05
N GLU A 73 -26.67 44.10 -30.52
CA GLU A 73 -27.32 44.23 -29.22
C GLU A 73 -26.31 44.23 -28.07
N PHE A 74 -25.21 43.47 -28.19
CA PHE A 74 -24.15 43.47 -27.20
C PHE A 74 -23.46 44.83 -27.10
N ILE A 75 -23.15 45.45 -28.24
CA ILE A 75 -22.61 46.81 -28.33
C ILE A 75 -23.53 47.81 -27.62
N PHE A 76 -24.83 47.74 -27.91
CA PHE A 76 -25.81 48.62 -27.27
C PHE A 76 -25.86 48.42 -25.75
N LEU A 77 -25.81 47.19 -25.26
CA LEU A 77 -25.88 46.92 -23.81
C LEU A 77 -24.64 47.42 -23.06
N VAL A 78 -23.47 47.33 -23.69
CA VAL A 78 -22.17 47.69 -23.10
C VAL A 78 -21.88 49.18 -23.24
N ASP A 79 -21.87 49.70 -24.46
CA ASP A 79 -21.46 51.07 -24.77
C ASP A 79 -22.62 52.07 -24.79
N ASN A 80 -23.87 51.59 -24.83
CA ASN A 80 -25.07 52.43 -24.96
C ASN A 80 -25.09 53.28 -26.26
N GLU A 81 -24.46 52.77 -27.32
CA GLU A 81 -24.43 53.34 -28.67
C GLU A 81 -24.87 52.30 -29.71
N SER A 82 -25.32 52.75 -30.90
CA SER A 82 -25.60 51.83 -32.01
C SER A 82 -24.33 51.47 -32.76
N ILE A 83 -24.37 50.35 -33.48
CA ILE A 83 -23.22 49.87 -34.27
C ILE A 83 -22.78 50.87 -35.35
N GLU A 84 -23.68 51.75 -35.83
CA GLU A 84 -23.30 52.78 -36.81
C GLU A 84 -22.60 54.00 -36.20
N ASN A 85 -22.82 54.25 -34.90
CA ASN A 85 -22.33 55.45 -34.23
C ASN A 85 -21.08 55.19 -33.37
N ILE A 86 -20.80 53.91 -33.07
CA ILE A 86 -19.75 53.56 -32.13
C ILE A 86 -18.34 53.84 -32.66
N LYS A 87 -17.54 54.50 -31.82
CA LYS A 87 -16.09 54.60 -32.03
C LYS A 87 -15.41 53.34 -31.52
N TRP A 88 -15.23 52.36 -32.41
CA TRP A 88 -14.70 51.03 -32.07
C TRP A 88 -13.38 51.06 -31.28
N GLU A 89 -12.44 51.93 -31.63
CA GLU A 89 -11.13 52.00 -30.96
C GLU A 89 -11.21 52.53 -29.52
N GLU A 90 -12.29 53.23 -29.16
CA GLU A 90 -12.56 53.78 -27.82
C GLU A 90 -13.61 52.95 -27.06
N SER A 91 -14.14 51.88 -27.69
CA SER A 91 -15.28 51.09 -27.22
C SER A 91 -14.91 50.16 -26.07
N LEU A 92 -15.78 50.13 -25.06
CA LEU A 92 -15.72 49.14 -23.99
C LEU A 92 -16.06 47.73 -24.51
N THR A 93 -16.93 47.60 -25.52
CA THR A 93 -17.19 46.31 -26.19
C THR A 93 -15.92 45.72 -26.77
N LYS A 94 -15.11 46.51 -27.48
CA LYS A 94 -13.82 46.04 -28.02
C LYS A 94 -12.94 45.50 -26.89
N ASP A 95 -12.78 46.28 -25.83
CA ASP A 95 -11.91 45.93 -24.70
C ASP A 95 -12.38 44.68 -23.95
N LEU A 96 -13.70 44.46 -23.86
CA LEU A 96 -14.27 43.23 -23.30
C LEU A 96 -14.08 42.01 -24.20
N LEU A 97 -14.15 42.20 -25.52
CA LEU A 97 -13.96 41.12 -26.49
C LEU A 97 -12.49 40.73 -26.66
N GLU A 98 -11.55 41.63 -26.35
CA GLU A 98 -10.11 41.30 -26.26
C GLU A 98 -9.77 40.42 -25.05
N GLU A 99 -10.64 40.35 -24.04
CA GLU A 99 -10.51 39.44 -22.91
C GLU A 99 -11.06 38.05 -23.26
N ASP A 100 -10.31 37.27 -24.06
CA ASP A 100 -10.71 35.96 -24.62
C ASP A 100 -11.20 34.94 -23.56
N LEU A 101 -10.77 35.09 -22.30
CA LEU A 101 -11.22 34.23 -21.19
C LEU A 101 -12.63 34.58 -20.68
N LEU A 102 -13.16 35.73 -21.07
CA LEU A 102 -14.46 36.24 -20.65
C LEU A 102 -15.52 36.08 -21.74
N PHE A 103 -15.24 36.55 -22.96
CA PHE A 103 -16.17 36.46 -24.09
C PHE A 103 -15.58 35.73 -25.29
N THR A 104 -16.47 35.13 -26.09
CA THR A 104 -16.15 34.52 -27.38
C THR A 104 -17.21 34.94 -28.39
N LYS A 105 -16.76 35.16 -29.62
CA LYS A 105 -17.58 35.51 -30.77
C LYS A 105 -17.72 34.31 -31.70
N ASP A 106 -18.94 34.01 -32.13
CA ASP A 106 -19.22 32.95 -33.09
C ASP A 106 -20.29 33.39 -34.10
N ILE A 107 -20.30 32.79 -35.29
CA ILE A 107 -21.23 33.11 -36.37
C ILE A 107 -22.18 31.94 -36.57
N PHE A 108 -23.46 32.14 -36.29
CA PHE A 108 -24.52 31.20 -36.64
C PHE A 108 -25.81 31.96 -36.93
N GLU A 109 -26.66 31.37 -37.77
CA GLU A 109 -27.88 32.04 -38.29
C GLU A 109 -27.60 33.38 -39.00
N ASN A 110 -26.48 33.47 -39.72
CA ASN A 110 -26.01 34.66 -40.44
C ASN A 110 -25.77 35.91 -39.57
N ASN A 111 -25.70 35.76 -38.24
CA ASN A 111 -25.42 36.85 -37.31
C ASN A 111 -24.18 36.53 -36.46
N GLU A 112 -23.43 37.57 -36.13
CA GLU A 112 -22.36 37.49 -35.15
C GLU A 112 -22.96 37.50 -33.74
N ASN A 113 -22.63 36.51 -32.95
CA ASN A 113 -23.18 36.31 -31.61
C ASN A 113 -22.07 36.23 -30.58
N ILE A 114 -22.30 36.89 -29.44
CA ILE A 114 -21.39 36.97 -28.31
C ILE A 114 -21.86 36.03 -27.21
N PHE A 115 -20.93 35.23 -26.71
CA PHE A 115 -21.10 34.31 -25.59
C PHE A 115 -20.09 34.63 -24.51
N PHE A 116 -20.41 34.31 -23.25
CA PHE A 116 -19.34 34.10 -22.30
C PHE A 116 -18.53 32.87 -22.71
N THR A 117 -17.21 32.94 -22.62
CA THR A 117 -16.30 31.83 -23.00
C THR A 117 -16.61 30.55 -22.23
N TYR A 118 -17.05 30.68 -20.98
CA TYR A 118 -17.46 29.56 -20.14
C TYR A 118 -18.89 29.76 -19.62
N ASP A 119 -19.74 28.74 -19.83
CA ASP A 119 -21.12 28.72 -19.32
C ASP A 119 -21.19 28.91 -17.79
N SER A 120 -20.18 28.38 -17.08
CA SER A 120 -20.02 28.54 -15.63
C SER A 120 -19.93 30.01 -15.20
N ILE A 121 -19.18 30.85 -15.93
CA ILE A 121 -19.08 32.30 -15.65
C ILE A 121 -20.42 32.98 -15.92
N SER A 122 -21.08 32.65 -17.04
CA SER A 122 -22.40 33.17 -17.37
C SER A 122 -23.43 32.82 -16.28
N GLY A 123 -23.42 31.56 -15.83
CA GLY A 123 -24.23 31.07 -14.73
C GLY A 123 -23.98 31.82 -13.43
N TYR A 124 -22.71 32.07 -13.07
CA TYR A 124 -22.32 32.87 -11.90
C TYR A 124 -22.84 34.30 -11.98
N ILE A 125 -22.68 34.98 -13.11
CA ILE A 125 -23.10 36.37 -13.28
C ILE A 125 -24.63 36.48 -13.19
N ILE A 126 -25.37 35.60 -13.89
CA ILE A 126 -26.83 35.55 -13.81
C ILE A 126 -27.28 35.23 -12.39
N ALA A 127 -26.67 34.25 -11.72
CA ALA A 127 -26.99 33.91 -10.34
C ALA A 127 -26.77 35.10 -9.39
N ASN A 128 -25.65 35.81 -9.53
CA ASN A 128 -25.33 36.98 -8.73
C ASN A 128 -26.37 38.10 -8.92
N MET A 129 -26.76 38.36 -10.16
CA MET A 129 -27.84 39.30 -10.49
C MET A 129 -29.17 38.88 -9.86
N LEU A 130 -29.55 37.59 -9.94
CA LEU A 130 -30.79 37.08 -9.34
C LEU A 130 -30.80 37.22 -7.81
N ILE A 131 -29.67 36.97 -7.14
CA ILE A 131 -29.54 37.20 -5.70
C ILE A 131 -29.76 38.68 -5.38
N HIS A 132 -29.11 39.59 -6.12
CA HIS A 132 -29.26 41.03 -5.90
C HIS A 132 -30.71 41.48 -6.10
N GLN A 133 -31.32 41.12 -7.23
CA GLN A 133 -32.69 41.52 -7.59
C GLN A 133 -33.75 40.97 -6.61
N PHE A 134 -33.57 39.74 -6.10
CA PHE A 134 -34.57 39.05 -5.29
C PHE A 134 -34.17 38.83 -3.83
N GLN A 135 -33.11 39.48 -3.33
CA GLN A 135 -32.52 39.25 -2.01
C GLN A 135 -33.58 39.20 -0.90
N LYS A 136 -34.42 40.24 -0.79
CA LYS A 136 -35.47 40.34 0.25
C LYS A 136 -36.46 39.17 0.23
N LYS A 137 -36.80 38.63 -0.95
CA LYS A 137 -37.69 37.47 -1.08
C LYS A 137 -36.96 36.18 -0.72
N LEU A 138 -35.73 36.02 -1.21
CA LEU A 138 -34.90 34.83 -1.00
C LEU A 138 -34.51 34.66 0.48
N THR A 139 -34.11 35.73 1.17
CA THR A 139 -33.82 35.72 2.62
C THR A 139 -35.06 35.32 3.45
N LYS A 140 -36.26 35.69 2.99
CA LYS A 140 -37.54 35.26 3.59
C LYS A 140 -37.97 33.83 3.18
N LYS A 141 -37.06 33.05 2.58
CA LYS A 141 -37.29 31.68 2.08
C LYS A 141 -38.43 31.60 1.05
N ARG A 142 -38.61 32.65 0.24
CA ARG A 142 -39.63 32.72 -0.82
C ARG A 142 -39.00 32.77 -2.20
N THR A 143 -39.29 31.75 -3.02
CA THR A 143 -38.83 31.69 -4.42
C THR A 143 -39.69 32.55 -5.34
N PRO A 144 -39.11 33.51 -6.09
CA PRO A 144 -39.81 34.21 -7.16
C PRO A 144 -40.37 33.25 -8.22
N LYS A 145 -41.58 33.56 -8.74
CA LYS A 145 -42.24 32.73 -9.78
C LYS A 145 -41.36 32.56 -11.03
N ILE A 146 -40.63 33.59 -11.44
CA ILE A 146 -39.76 33.55 -12.62
C ILE A 146 -38.57 32.59 -12.44
N ILE A 147 -37.94 32.61 -11.27
CA ILE A 147 -36.89 31.65 -10.89
C ILE A 147 -37.45 30.23 -10.93
N LYS A 148 -38.64 30.01 -10.33
CA LYS A 148 -39.30 28.70 -10.36
C LYS A 148 -39.62 28.25 -11.79
N LYS A 149 -40.03 29.15 -12.69
CA LYS A 149 -40.36 28.81 -14.09
C LYS A 149 -39.11 28.39 -14.87
N LYS A 150 -38.05 29.19 -14.81
CA LYS A 150 -36.83 29.03 -15.63
C LYS A 150 -35.81 28.03 -15.05
N LEU A 151 -35.84 27.79 -13.74
CA LEU A 151 -34.95 26.87 -13.02
C LEU A 151 -35.69 25.70 -12.34
N SER A 152 -36.76 25.19 -12.97
CA SER A 152 -37.38 23.93 -12.53
C SER A 152 -36.95 22.76 -13.39
N SER A 153 -37.24 21.55 -12.90
CA SER A 153 -37.03 20.34 -13.68
C SER A 153 -37.87 20.26 -14.97
N ASP A 154 -38.86 21.14 -15.20
CA ASP A 154 -39.64 21.18 -16.44
C ASP A 154 -38.80 21.70 -17.62
N LYS A 155 -38.59 20.83 -18.63
CA LYS A 155 -37.76 21.14 -19.80
C LYS A 155 -38.36 22.19 -20.73
N LYS A 156 -39.69 22.42 -20.71
CA LYS A 156 -40.34 23.32 -21.69
C LYS A 156 -39.99 24.80 -21.53
N ASN A 157 -39.71 25.24 -20.30
CA ASN A 157 -39.45 26.65 -19.97
C ASN A 157 -38.06 26.87 -19.35
N ARG A 158 -37.21 25.84 -19.41
CA ARG A 158 -35.91 25.83 -18.74
C ARG A 158 -34.95 26.80 -19.44
N HIS A 159 -34.16 27.52 -18.66
CA HIS A 159 -33.08 28.34 -19.21
C HIS A 159 -32.00 27.44 -19.85
N PRO A 160 -31.39 27.81 -20.99
CA PRO A 160 -30.31 27.00 -21.60
C PRO A 160 -29.15 26.75 -20.63
N LEU A 161 -28.80 27.77 -19.83
CA LEU A 161 -27.75 27.72 -18.79
C LEU A 161 -28.28 27.26 -17.41
N PHE A 162 -29.34 26.45 -17.39
CA PHE A 162 -30.01 26.05 -16.15
C PHE A 162 -29.07 25.47 -15.09
N ALA A 163 -28.19 24.53 -15.49
CA ALA A 163 -27.30 23.85 -14.57
C ALA A 163 -26.29 24.82 -13.96
N ASP A 164 -25.66 25.65 -14.78
CA ASP A 164 -24.67 26.65 -14.35
C ASP A 164 -25.30 27.72 -13.45
N ILE A 165 -26.46 28.26 -13.83
CA ILE A 165 -27.17 29.25 -13.02
C ILE A 165 -27.54 28.64 -11.67
N LEU A 166 -28.12 27.43 -11.66
CA LEU A 166 -28.60 26.82 -10.42
C LEU A 166 -27.44 26.43 -9.50
N SER A 167 -26.33 25.92 -10.05
CA SER A 167 -25.10 25.63 -9.31
C SER A 167 -24.58 26.87 -8.59
N HIS A 168 -24.37 27.98 -9.30
CA HIS A 168 -23.85 29.19 -8.66
C HIS A 168 -24.89 29.88 -7.77
N LEU A 169 -26.17 29.86 -8.14
CA LEU A 169 -27.24 30.41 -7.32
C LEU A 169 -27.28 29.71 -5.96
N SER A 170 -27.08 28.39 -5.94
CA SER A 170 -27.13 27.62 -4.70
C SER A 170 -25.95 27.90 -3.75
N ILE A 171 -24.76 28.15 -4.28
CA ILE A 171 -23.58 28.60 -3.52
C ILE A 171 -23.81 30.02 -3.00
N LEU A 172 -24.15 30.96 -3.89
CA LEU A 172 -24.35 32.37 -3.55
C LEU A 172 -25.52 32.60 -2.58
N LEU A 173 -26.55 31.75 -2.62
CA LEU A 173 -27.66 31.82 -1.67
C LEU A 173 -27.19 31.54 -0.24
N LEU A 174 -26.31 30.56 -0.05
CA LEU A 174 -25.70 30.25 1.26
C LEU A 174 -24.83 31.43 1.71
N GLU A 175 -23.90 31.88 0.86
CA GLU A 175 -22.94 32.95 1.18
C GLU A 175 -23.61 34.30 1.48
N LYS A 176 -24.64 34.68 0.71
CA LYS A 176 -25.21 36.05 0.75
C LYS A 176 -26.50 36.17 1.55
N THR A 177 -27.19 35.07 1.82
CA THR A 177 -28.49 35.11 2.50
C THR A 177 -28.60 34.13 3.67
N SER A 178 -27.61 33.25 3.87
CA SER A 178 -27.66 32.15 4.84
C SER A 178 -28.89 31.24 4.66
N VAL A 179 -29.44 31.20 3.44
CA VAL A 179 -30.56 30.34 3.04
C VAL A 179 -30.02 29.26 2.12
N SER A 180 -30.47 28.02 2.30
CA SER A 180 -30.10 26.93 1.41
C SER A 180 -31.20 26.65 0.37
N LEU A 181 -30.85 25.98 -0.73
CA LEU A 181 -31.89 25.46 -1.64
C LEU A 181 -32.87 24.49 -0.95
N LEU A 182 -32.48 23.86 0.17
CA LEU A 182 -33.36 23.02 0.98
C LEU A 182 -34.49 23.82 1.65
N ASP A 183 -34.25 25.09 1.96
CA ASP A 183 -35.25 25.98 2.55
C ASP A 183 -36.30 26.45 1.54
N LEU A 184 -35.94 26.47 0.24
CA LEU A 184 -36.79 26.95 -0.84
C LEU A 184 -37.70 25.86 -1.44
N SER A 185 -37.85 24.72 -0.75
CA SER A 185 -38.31 23.38 -1.19
C SER A 185 -39.71 23.20 -1.81
N LYS A 186 -40.30 24.24 -2.40
CA LYS A 186 -41.58 24.18 -3.12
C LYS A 186 -41.44 24.03 -4.66
N PHE A 187 -40.28 23.64 -5.17
CA PHE A 187 -40.08 23.30 -6.58
C PHE A 187 -39.11 22.12 -6.73
N SER A 188 -39.41 21.21 -7.65
CA SER A 188 -38.60 20.01 -7.91
C SER A 188 -37.25 20.44 -8.49
N ILE A 189 -36.20 20.15 -7.73
CA ILE A 189 -34.79 20.33 -8.12
C ILE A 189 -34.09 19.01 -7.85
N GLU A 190 -33.24 18.61 -8.80
CA GLU A 190 -32.39 17.43 -8.71
C GLU A 190 -31.51 17.49 -7.45
N LYS A 191 -31.27 16.34 -6.80
CA LYS A 191 -30.55 16.29 -5.50
C LYS A 191 -29.13 16.84 -5.58
N GLU A 192 -28.48 16.71 -6.73
CA GLU A 192 -27.11 17.17 -6.99
C GLU A 192 -26.91 18.65 -6.67
N PHE A 193 -27.84 19.51 -7.10
CA PHE A 193 -27.78 20.95 -6.82
C PHE A 193 -28.02 21.31 -5.35
N LYS A 194 -28.56 20.38 -4.55
CA LYS A 194 -28.72 20.56 -3.10
C LYS A 194 -27.50 20.07 -2.32
N ILE A 195 -26.77 19.09 -2.87
CA ILE A 195 -25.63 18.43 -2.22
C ILE A 195 -24.33 19.16 -2.55
N SER A 196 -24.06 19.39 -3.83
CA SER A 196 -22.78 19.93 -4.32
C SER A 196 -22.34 21.24 -3.63
N PRO A 197 -23.22 22.24 -3.41
CA PRO A 197 -22.83 23.51 -2.81
C PRO A 197 -22.33 23.39 -1.38
N ILE A 198 -22.83 22.40 -0.63
CA ILE A 198 -22.48 22.17 0.76
C ILE A 198 -21.00 21.76 0.91
N PHE A 199 -20.40 21.18 -0.14
CA PHE A 199 -18.97 20.85 -0.19
C PHE A 199 -18.10 21.99 -0.71
N GLN A 200 -18.71 23.08 -1.19
CA GLN A 200 -18.06 24.17 -1.92
C GLN A 200 -18.17 25.53 -1.22
N VAL A 201 -18.64 25.59 0.03
CA VAL A 201 -18.70 26.84 0.82
C VAL A 201 -17.85 26.73 2.08
N SER A 202 -17.47 27.88 2.64
CA SER A 202 -16.75 27.97 3.92
C SER A 202 -17.58 27.44 5.09
N THR A 203 -16.88 27.05 6.15
CA THR A 203 -17.49 26.41 7.34
C THR A 203 -18.51 27.30 8.04
N GLU A 204 -18.36 28.64 8.01
CA GLU A 204 -19.33 29.55 8.64
C GLU A 204 -20.74 29.51 8.01
N PHE A 205 -20.86 29.02 6.77
CA PHE A 205 -22.14 28.91 6.07
C PHE A 205 -22.84 27.56 6.27
N LEU A 206 -22.22 26.63 7.01
CA LEU A 206 -22.71 25.27 7.21
C LEU A 206 -23.38 25.13 8.57
N ASP A 207 -24.71 25.05 8.57
CA ASP A 207 -25.48 24.72 9.77
C ASP A 207 -25.67 23.20 9.95
N LYS A 208 -26.13 22.79 11.13
CA LYS A 208 -26.42 21.39 11.45
C LYS A 208 -27.44 20.76 10.49
N LYS A 209 -28.41 21.53 10.01
CA LYS A 209 -29.45 21.04 9.09
C LYS A 209 -28.84 20.60 7.75
N LEU A 210 -27.87 21.33 7.23
CA LEU A 210 -27.16 20.99 6.00
C LEU A 210 -26.29 19.73 6.19
N ILE A 211 -25.57 19.65 7.30
CA ILE A 211 -24.74 18.48 7.63
C ILE A 211 -25.62 17.22 7.78
N ASP A 212 -26.74 17.33 8.50
CA ASP A 212 -27.71 16.25 8.68
C ASP A 212 -28.34 15.83 7.33
N TYR A 213 -28.54 16.77 6.41
CA TYR A 213 -29.01 16.47 5.06
C TYR A 213 -27.98 15.66 4.26
N ILE A 214 -26.69 16.02 4.32
CA ILE A 214 -25.62 15.22 3.71
C ILE A 214 -25.56 13.82 4.33
N GLY A 215 -25.70 13.70 5.64
CA GLY A 215 -25.74 12.39 6.31
C GLY A 215 -26.91 11.52 5.82
N LYS A 216 -28.10 12.11 5.65
CA LYS A 216 -29.28 11.40 5.10
C LYS A 216 -29.09 10.97 3.64
N GLU A 217 -28.41 11.80 2.84
CA GLU A 217 -28.19 11.56 1.41
C GLU A 217 -26.83 10.91 1.12
N PHE A 218 -26.10 10.45 2.14
CA PHE A 218 -24.74 9.93 1.98
C PHE A 218 -24.65 8.75 1.01
N ASN A 219 -25.65 7.87 1.01
CA ASN A 219 -25.71 6.76 0.05
C ASN A 219 -25.90 7.23 -1.38
N TYR A 220 -26.72 8.27 -1.60
CA TYR A 220 -26.91 8.87 -2.92
C TYR A 220 -25.62 9.57 -3.37
N LEU A 221 -24.96 10.29 -2.46
CA LEU A 221 -23.66 10.92 -2.68
C LEU A 221 -22.62 9.90 -3.16
N LEU A 222 -22.46 8.76 -2.48
CA LEU A 222 -21.47 7.74 -2.88
C LEU A 222 -21.87 6.96 -4.14
N ALA A 223 -23.16 6.79 -4.42
CA ALA A 223 -23.64 6.05 -5.58
C ALA A 223 -23.57 6.86 -6.89
N ASN A 224 -23.54 8.19 -6.79
CA ASN A 224 -23.49 9.09 -7.94
C ASN A 224 -22.03 9.38 -8.32
N GLU A 225 -21.64 9.10 -9.56
CA GLU A 225 -20.25 9.19 -9.99
C GLU A 225 -19.70 10.62 -9.89
N ASP A 226 -20.49 11.63 -10.26
CA ASP A 226 -20.08 13.04 -10.23
C ASP A 226 -19.99 13.59 -8.81
N LEU A 227 -20.93 13.23 -7.93
CA LEU A 227 -20.94 13.73 -6.55
C LEU A 227 -19.96 12.99 -5.64
N SER A 228 -19.70 11.72 -5.90
CA SER A 228 -18.89 10.87 -5.00
C SER A 228 -17.49 11.42 -4.75
N LEU A 229 -16.94 12.19 -5.71
CA LEU A 229 -15.62 12.81 -5.60
C LEU A 229 -15.62 14.07 -4.70
N LEU A 230 -16.78 14.63 -4.36
CA LEU A 230 -16.84 15.78 -3.46
C LEU A 230 -16.39 15.45 -2.04
N VAL A 231 -16.44 14.17 -1.64
CA VAL A 231 -15.98 13.72 -0.32
C VAL A 231 -14.52 14.08 -0.07
N PHE A 232 -13.70 14.18 -1.13
CA PHE A 232 -12.26 14.47 -1.03
C PHE A 232 -11.95 15.94 -0.72
N ASN A 233 -12.87 16.87 -1.01
CA ASN A 233 -12.60 18.31 -0.94
C ASN A 233 -12.18 18.80 0.46
N ASN A 234 -12.63 18.10 1.50
CA ASN A 234 -12.53 18.56 2.88
C ASN A 234 -11.93 17.52 3.84
N ILE A 235 -11.40 16.39 3.34
CA ILE A 235 -11.01 15.25 4.19
C ILE A 235 -10.00 15.61 5.29
N THR A 236 -9.05 16.49 4.99
CA THR A 236 -7.98 16.93 5.91
C THR A 236 -8.25 18.29 6.57
N LYS A 237 -9.39 18.95 6.30
CA LYS A 237 -9.68 20.28 6.85
C LYS A 237 -10.17 20.17 8.30
N LEU A 238 -9.37 20.63 9.26
CA LEU A 238 -9.61 20.50 10.71
C LEU A 238 -11.00 20.96 11.15
N ASN A 239 -11.41 22.15 10.73
CA ASN A 239 -12.65 22.78 11.18
C ASN A 239 -13.85 22.47 10.26
N HIS A 240 -13.65 21.70 9.17
CA HIS A 240 -14.72 21.44 8.23
C HIS A 240 -15.62 20.29 8.74
N PRO A 241 -16.95 20.49 8.86
CA PRO A 241 -17.84 19.48 9.43
C PRO A 241 -18.00 18.22 8.57
N LEU A 242 -17.56 18.27 7.30
CA LEU A 242 -17.56 17.15 6.35
C LEU A 242 -16.15 16.59 6.08
N ASN A 243 -15.28 16.60 7.09
CA ASN A 243 -13.93 16.03 7.01
C ASN A 243 -13.95 14.49 7.19
N ALA A 244 -12.77 13.88 7.32
CA ALA A 244 -12.62 12.42 7.46
C ALA A 244 -13.41 11.82 8.64
N LEU A 245 -13.64 12.56 9.73
CA LEU A 245 -14.43 12.11 10.88
C LEU A 245 -15.90 11.91 10.49
N PHE A 246 -16.48 12.87 9.77
CA PHE A 246 -17.85 12.76 9.26
C PHE A 246 -18.01 11.57 8.33
N ILE A 247 -17.07 11.39 7.39
CA ILE A 247 -17.07 10.26 6.46
C ILE A 247 -17.03 8.95 7.25
N SER A 248 -16.15 8.86 8.25
CA SER A 248 -16.04 7.69 9.13
C SER A 248 -17.34 7.38 9.86
N GLU A 249 -17.98 8.39 10.44
CA GLU A 249 -19.27 8.27 11.12
C GLU A 249 -20.37 7.77 10.17
N GLN A 250 -20.44 8.29 8.95
CA GLN A 250 -21.45 7.85 7.98
C GLN A 250 -21.17 6.42 7.49
N LEU A 251 -19.90 6.06 7.25
CA LEU A 251 -19.52 4.70 6.84
C LEU A 251 -19.85 3.67 7.93
N LEU A 252 -19.71 4.00 9.21
CA LEU A 252 -20.09 3.13 10.33
C LEU A 252 -21.59 2.85 10.41
N LYS A 253 -22.44 3.77 9.93
CA LYS A 253 -23.90 3.56 9.88
C LYS A 253 -24.32 2.56 8.80
N LEU A 254 -23.43 2.27 7.84
CA LEU A 254 -23.71 1.33 6.76
C LEU A 254 -23.37 -0.09 7.17
N LYS A 255 -24.29 -1.02 6.87
CA LYS A 255 -23.98 -2.45 6.87
C LYS A 255 -22.82 -2.72 5.91
N MET A 256 -21.94 -3.64 6.28
CA MET A 256 -20.74 -4.00 5.51
C MET A 256 -21.01 -4.19 4.01
N ASN A 257 -22.07 -4.90 3.63
CA ASN A 257 -22.41 -5.13 2.22
C ASN A 257 -22.78 -3.85 1.43
N ASN A 258 -23.53 -2.93 2.04
CA ASN A 258 -23.86 -1.65 1.43
C ASN A 258 -22.61 -0.75 1.34
N ARG A 259 -21.76 -0.78 2.37
CA ARG A 259 -20.48 -0.08 2.35
C ARG A 259 -19.56 -0.64 1.26
N ASP A 260 -19.54 -1.95 1.03
CA ASP A 260 -18.78 -2.54 -0.05
C ASP A 260 -19.28 -2.10 -1.43
N LEU A 261 -20.61 -2.05 -1.63
CA LEU A 261 -21.23 -1.62 -2.88
C LEU A 261 -21.01 -0.14 -3.21
N LEU A 262 -20.86 0.70 -2.19
CA LEU A 262 -20.71 2.14 -2.32
C LEU A 262 -19.25 2.57 -2.19
N TRP A 263 -18.67 2.40 -1.00
CA TRP A 263 -17.33 2.87 -0.66
C TRP A 263 -16.21 2.00 -1.23
N THR A 264 -16.27 0.69 -1.05
CA THR A 264 -15.21 -0.20 -1.55
C THR A 264 -15.18 -0.21 -3.08
N GLU A 265 -16.34 -0.14 -3.71
CA GLU A 265 -16.47 0.02 -5.16
C GLU A 265 -16.00 1.39 -5.64
N LEU A 266 -16.22 2.47 -4.88
CA LEU A 266 -15.67 3.80 -5.17
C LEU A 266 -14.13 3.78 -5.22
N ILE A 267 -13.49 3.10 -4.25
CA ILE A 267 -12.03 2.89 -4.26
C ILE A 267 -11.60 2.17 -5.53
N ARG A 268 -12.30 1.08 -5.89
CA ARG A 268 -11.93 0.26 -7.03
C ARG A 268 -12.07 1.00 -8.37
N ARG A 269 -13.13 1.79 -8.53
CA ARG A 269 -13.38 2.57 -9.76
C ARG A 269 -12.41 3.74 -9.90
N ASN A 270 -12.01 4.34 -8.78
CA ASN A 270 -11.15 5.53 -8.73
C ASN A 270 -9.74 5.20 -8.21
N PHE A 271 -9.22 4.01 -8.54
CA PHE A 271 -7.93 3.53 -8.00
C PHE A 271 -6.79 4.54 -8.16
N ALA A 272 -6.67 5.21 -9.31
CA ALA A 272 -5.60 6.18 -9.54
C ALA A 272 -5.65 7.36 -8.55
N LEU A 273 -6.85 7.89 -8.26
CA LEU A 273 -7.06 8.97 -7.31
C LEU A 273 -6.72 8.50 -5.88
N PHE A 274 -7.27 7.37 -5.45
CA PHE A 274 -6.97 6.79 -4.13
C PHE A 274 -5.49 6.45 -3.96
N ASN A 275 -4.83 5.99 -5.03
CA ASN A 275 -3.40 5.72 -5.04
C ASN A 275 -2.58 7.00 -4.92
N SER A 276 -3.00 8.11 -5.54
CA SER A 276 -2.37 9.42 -5.34
C SER A 276 -2.49 9.89 -3.90
N ILE A 277 -3.69 9.81 -3.31
CA ILE A 277 -3.95 10.20 -1.91
C ILE A 277 -3.12 9.34 -0.95
N LEU A 278 -3.05 8.03 -1.20
CA LEU A 278 -2.25 7.11 -0.40
C LEU A 278 -0.75 7.43 -0.50
N SER A 279 -0.24 7.73 -1.69
CA SER A 279 1.17 8.11 -1.87
C SER A 279 1.50 9.39 -1.10
N GLU A 280 0.66 10.42 -1.20
CA GLU A 280 0.81 11.67 -0.44
C GLU A 280 0.78 11.42 1.08
N PHE A 281 -0.18 10.61 1.56
CA PHE A 281 -0.22 10.21 2.97
C PHE A 281 1.07 9.49 3.38
N LYS A 282 1.56 8.54 2.56
CA LYS A 282 2.77 7.77 2.85
C LYS A 282 4.03 8.64 2.89
N GLU A 283 4.13 9.64 2.01
CA GLU A 283 5.22 10.62 2.01
C GLU A 283 5.18 11.47 3.30
N ASN A 284 4.02 12.04 3.63
CA ASN A 284 3.85 12.86 4.83
C ASN A 284 4.04 12.06 6.13
N ALA A 285 3.60 10.80 6.17
CA ALA A 285 3.76 9.92 7.31
C ALA A 285 5.22 9.58 7.65
N GLN A 286 6.15 9.76 6.70
CA GLN A 286 7.59 9.52 6.93
C GLN A 286 8.33 10.72 7.52
N VAL A 287 7.71 11.90 7.54
CA VAL A 287 8.31 13.11 8.11
C VAL A 287 8.20 13.06 9.64
N LYS A 288 9.36 13.07 10.33
CA LYS A 288 9.43 12.92 11.80
C LYS A 288 8.95 14.14 12.57
N GLU A 289 9.18 15.33 12.03
CA GLU A 289 8.87 16.59 12.71
C GLU A 289 8.01 17.44 11.79
N ILE A 290 6.73 17.54 12.13
CA ILE A 290 5.77 18.43 11.48
C ILE A 290 5.11 19.30 12.54
N GLY A 291 4.59 20.47 12.13
CA GLY A 291 3.88 21.35 13.05
C GLY A 291 2.59 20.70 13.57
N LYS A 292 2.09 21.21 14.71
CA LYS A 292 0.89 20.66 15.37
C LYS A 292 -0.32 20.64 14.44
N LYS A 293 -0.49 21.67 13.60
CA LYS A 293 -1.60 21.76 12.65
C LYS A 293 -1.49 20.65 11.60
N GLU A 294 -0.31 20.53 10.99
CA GLU A 294 0.00 19.53 9.97
C GLU A 294 -0.18 18.10 10.52
N GLN A 295 0.20 17.86 11.78
CA GLN A 295 -0.04 16.59 12.47
C GLN A 295 -1.52 16.27 12.62
N GLN A 296 -2.36 17.24 12.97
CA GLN A 296 -3.81 17.05 13.08
C GLN A 296 -4.46 16.80 11.70
N GLU A 297 -3.98 17.47 10.65
CA GLU A 297 -4.44 17.24 9.27
C GLU A 297 -4.03 15.83 8.78
N LEU A 298 -2.81 15.40 9.15
CA LEU A 298 -2.32 14.04 8.89
C LEU A 298 -3.13 12.99 9.66
N GLU A 299 -3.56 13.27 10.89
CA GLU A 299 -4.45 12.40 11.67
C GLU A 299 -5.81 12.22 10.99
N LEU A 300 -6.41 13.29 10.45
CA LEU A 300 -7.63 13.19 9.65
C LEU A 300 -7.40 12.32 8.40
N ASN A 301 -6.27 12.51 7.72
CA ASN A 301 -5.93 11.68 6.56
C ASN A 301 -5.72 10.20 6.97
N PHE A 302 -5.10 9.93 8.12
CA PHE A 302 -4.95 8.58 8.66
C PHE A 302 -6.31 7.89 8.87
N ILE A 303 -7.30 8.60 9.45
CA ILE A 303 -8.67 8.09 9.62
C ILE A 303 -9.30 7.75 8.27
N PHE A 304 -9.08 8.59 7.26
CA PHE A 304 -9.53 8.34 5.89
C PHE A 304 -8.86 7.09 5.28
N ILE A 305 -7.54 6.95 5.42
CA ILE A 305 -6.76 5.83 4.89
C ILE A 305 -7.17 4.49 5.55
N ILE A 306 -7.56 4.47 6.82
CA ILE A 306 -8.10 3.25 7.46
C ILE A 306 -9.29 2.68 6.67
N TRP A 307 -10.20 3.53 6.18
CA TRP A 307 -11.35 3.07 5.39
C TRP A 307 -10.98 2.48 4.03
N THR A 308 -9.78 2.79 3.52
CA THR A 308 -9.27 2.19 2.28
C THR A 308 -8.88 0.73 2.44
N LEU A 309 -8.64 0.26 3.67
CA LEU A 309 -8.33 -1.14 3.98
C LEU A 309 -9.49 -2.11 3.64
N SER A 310 -10.71 -1.59 3.44
CA SER A 310 -11.86 -2.38 2.97
C SER A 310 -11.72 -2.88 1.52
N THR A 311 -10.79 -2.31 0.74
CA THR A 311 -10.57 -2.58 -0.69
C THR A 311 -10.42 -4.06 -1.03
N THR A 312 -10.86 -4.46 -2.23
CA THR A 312 -10.56 -5.78 -2.80
C THR A 312 -9.30 -5.79 -3.67
N ILE A 313 -8.62 -4.65 -3.85
CA ILE A 313 -7.35 -4.56 -4.57
C ILE A 313 -6.22 -4.91 -3.59
N ARG A 314 -5.66 -6.14 -3.70
CA ARG A 314 -4.74 -6.67 -2.68
C ARG A 314 -3.48 -5.82 -2.50
N GLN A 315 -2.83 -5.44 -3.60
CA GLN A 315 -1.63 -4.60 -3.57
C GLN A 315 -1.91 -3.24 -2.91
N PHE A 316 -3.03 -2.61 -3.25
CA PHE A 316 -3.43 -1.32 -2.66
C PHE A 316 -3.64 -1.45 -1.15
N ARG A 317 -4.31 -2.53 -0.70
CA ARG A 317 -4.48 -2.81 0.73
C ARG A 317 -3.14 -3.02 1.44
N ASN A 318 -2.21 -3.73 0.82
CA ASN A 318 -0.85 -3.92 1.35
C ASN A 318 -0.11 -2.58 1.51
N ASN A 319 -0.14 -1.74 0.46
CA ASN A 319 0.49 -0.41 0.48
C ASN A 319 -0.16 0.51 1.53
N ALA A 320 -1.50 0.45 1.68
CA ALA A 320 -2.21 1.20 2.71
C ALA A 320 -1.83 0.73 4.12
N THR A 321 -1.68 -0.58 4.33
CA THR A 321 -1.22 -1.15 5.60
C THR A 321 0.21 -0.69 5.92
N GLU A 322 1.10 -0.64 4.92
CA GLU A 322 2.47 -0.14 5.08
C GLU A 322 2.50 1.35 5.42
N ALA A 323 1.70 2.18 4.75
CA ALA A 323 1.64 3.61 5.04
C ALA A 323 1.13 3.87 6.46
N ILE A 324 0.15 3.10 6.91
CA ILE A 324 -0.34 3.13 8.29
C ILE A 324 0.75 2.70 9.28
N PHE A 325 1.51 1.64 8.97
CA PHE A 325 2.67 1.25 9.77
C PHE A 325 3.70 2.39 9.88
N LEU A 326 4.02 3.06 8.76
CA LEU A 326 4.95 4.20 8.73
C LEU A 326 4.44 5.38 9.57
N PHE A 327 3.13 5.65 9.53
CA PHE A 327 2.51 6.63 10.42
C PHE A 327 2.69 6.24 11.88
N GLY A 328 2.38 4.98 12.24
CA GLY A 328 2.42 4.53 13.63
C GLY A 328 3.81 4.39 14.25
N ILE A 329 4.88 4.20 13.46
CA ILE A 329 6.26 4.26 13.99
C ILE A 329 6.71 5.70 14.32
N ASN A 330 6.10 6.71 13.69
CA ASN A 330 6.40 8.11 13.95
C ASN A 330 5.43 8.74 14.96
N TYR A 331 4.17 8.27 15.01
CA TYR A 331 3.11 8.76 15.89
C TYR A 331 2.42 7.63 16.67
N PRO A 332 3.16 6.85 17.50
CA PRO A 332 2.65 5.62 18.12
C PRO A 332 1.45 5.86 19.05
N GLU A 333 1.48 6.92 19.88
CA GLU A 333 0.38 7.22 20.80
C GLU A 333 -0.93 7.51 20.05
N ILE A 334 -0.87 8.33 18.98
CA ILE A 334 -2.03 8.63 18.13
C ILE A 334 -2.56 7.36 17.49
N PHE A 335 -1.66 6.54 16.93
CA PHE A 335 -2.02 5.28 16.30
C PHE A 335 -2.75 4.33 17.26
N PHE A 336 -2.21 4.08 18.46
CA PHE A 336 -2.83 3.16 19.43
C PHE A 336 -4.14 3.71 20.01
N ASN A 337 -4.23 5.02 20.21
CA ASN A 337 -5.49 5.65 20.63
C ASN A 337 -6.59 5.45 19.58
N GLN A 338 -6.28 5.64 18.30
CA GLN A 338 -7.24 5.44 17.21
C GLN A 338 -7.55 3.96 16.95
N LEU A 339 -6.59 3.06 17.17
CA LEU A 339 -6.79 1.62 17.00
C LEU A 339 -7.97 1.11 17.85
N LYS A 340 -8.17 1.62 19.08
CA LYS A 340 -9.35 1.30 19.91
C LYS A 340 -10.66 1.54 19.15
N ASN A 341 -10.77 2.66 18.45
CA ASN A 341 -11.95 3.03 17.68
C ASN A 341 -12.14 2.13 16.45
N VAL A 342 -11.05 1.78 15.76
CA VAL A 342 -11.10 0.93 14.57
C VAL A 342 -11.58 -0.50 14.90
N LEU A 343 -11.30 -1.00 16.11
CA LEU A 343 -11.78 -2.33 16.53
C LEU A 343 -13.31 -2.42 16.66
N TYR A 344 -14.02 -1.28 16.73
CA TYR A 344 -15.49 -1.24 16.68
C TYR A 344 -16.07 -1.44 15.27
N PHE A 345 -15.25 -1.35 14.22
CA PHE A 345 -15.74 -1.49 12.86
C PHE A 345 -16.29 -2.90 12.67
N ASP A 346 -17.26 -3.11 11.80
CA ASP A 346 -17.87 -4.42 11.53
C ASP A 346 -17.19 -5.19 10.38
N ASP A 347 -16.13 -4.62 9.77
CA ASP A 347 -15.37 -5.23 8.67
C ASP A 347 -14.05 -5.87 9.16
N PRO A 348 -13.92 -7.22 9.18
CA PRO A 348 -12.70 -7.89 9.60
C PRO A 348 -11.48 -7.63 8.70
N TYR A 349 -11.63 -7.24 7.42
CA TYR A 349 -10.49 -6.83 6.61
C TYR A 349 -9.79 -5.60 7.19
N ILE A 350 -10.55 -4.64 7.71
CA ILE A 350 -9.98 -3.43 8.33
C ILE A 350 -9.29 -3.82 9.65
N LYS A 351 -9.95 -4.62 10.50
CA LYS A 351 -9.40 -5.07 11.80
C LYS A 351 -8.12 -5.87 11.64
N GLU A 352 -8.09 -6.85 10.73
CA GLU A 352 -6.91 -7.67 10.47
C GLU A 352 -5.73 -6.78 10.10
N ARG A 353 -5.93 -5.79 9.22
CA ARG A 353 -4.85 -4.95 8.70
C ARG A 353 -4.37 -3.90 9.70
N ILE A 354 -5.26 -3.29 10.46
CA ILE A 354 -4.82 -2.35 11.50
C ILE A 354 -4.06 -3.08 12.63
N LEU A 355 -4.47 -4.30 13.00
CA LEU A 355 -3.74 -5.12 13.97
C LEU A 355 -2.42 -5.68 13.41
N ALA A 356 -2.38 -6.00 12.12
CA ALA A 356 -1.14 -6.35 11.44
C ALA A 356 -0.14 -5.17 11.52
N ALA A 357 -0.58 -3.95 11.21
CA ALA A 357 0.25 -2.76 11.36
C ALA A 357 0.68 -2.53 12.82
N ALA A 358 -0.23 -2.70 13.79
CA ALA A 358 0.08 -2.59 15.22
C ALA A 358 1.15 -3.59 15.67
N TYR A 359 1.05 -4.84 15.22
CA TYR A 359 2.08 -5.84 15.50
C TYR A 359 3.40 -5.51 14.81
N GLY A 360 3.35 -5.02 13.57
CA GLY A 360 4.49 -4.47 12.85
C GLY A 360 5.23 -3.39 13.63
N ILE A 361 4.50 -2.40 14.13
CA ILE A 361 5.03 -1.30 14.96
C ILE A 361 5.67 -1.87 16.23
N SER A 362 5.02 -2.84 16.88
CA SER A 362 5.55 -3.50 18.09
C SER A 362 6.87 -4.20 17.83
N MET A 363 6.97 -4.97 16.74
CA MET A 363 8.21 -5.61 16.34
C MET A 363 9.28 -4.59 15.94
N PHE A 364 8.90 -3.50 15.27
CA PHE A 364 9.84 -2.46 14.85
C PHE A 364 10.56 -1.86 16.06
N PHE A 365 9.83 -1.46 17.10
CA PHE A 365 10.41 -0.87 18.31
C PHE A 365 11.11 -1.89 19.20
N HIS A 366 10.66 -3.14 19.23
CA HIS A 366 11.41 -4.24 19.86
C HIS A 366 12.80 -4.41 19.24
N ASN A 367 12.88 -4.27 17.92
CA ASN A 367 14.12 -4.35 17.14
C ASN A 367 14.90 -3.02 17.11
N GLN A 368 14.72 -2.13 18.09
CA GLN A 368 15.52 -0.92 18.27
C GLN A 368 16.34 -1.03 19.56
N LEU A 369 17.59 -0.53 19.53
CA LEU A 369 18.48 -0.56 20.70
C LEU A 369 17.96 0.28 21.89
N ASN A 370 17.19 1.35 21.62
CA ASN A 370 16.68 2.28 22.63
C ASN A 370 15.18 2.56 22.41
N SER A 371 14.30 1.79 23.08
CA SER A 371 12.85 1.90 22.93
C SER A 371 12.09 2.03 24.26
N ASN A 372 12.74 2.54 25.32
CA ASN A 372 12.15 2.60 26.67
C ASN A 372 10.82 3.35 26.76
N ASP A 373 10.66 4.48 26.06
CA ASP A 373 9.40 5.22 26.06
C ASP A 373 8.30 4.45 25.31
N TYR A 374 8.67 3.75 24.23
CA TYR A 374 7.74 2.87 23.53
C TYR A 374 7.27 1.71 24.41
N ASN A 375 8.15 1.13 25.25
CA ASN A 375 7.77 0.02 26.13
C ASN A 375 6.62 0.41 27.08
N LYS A 376 6.55 1.68 27.52
CA LYS A 376 5.41 2.17 28.31
C LYS A 376 4.11 2.17 27.50
N ILE A 377 4.16 2.65 26.26
CA ILE A 377 3.02 2.65 25.32
C ILE A 377 2.57 1.21 25.05
N LEU A 378 3.50 0.31 24.75
CA LEU A 378 3.23 -1.11 24.48
C LEU A 378 2.58 -1.79 25.70
N ASN A 379 3.07 -1.54 26.91
CA ASN A 379 2.50 -2.10 28.13
C ASN A 379 1.06 -1.63 28.37
N SER A 380 0.80 -0.33 28.23
CA SER A 380 -0.56 0.22 28.32
C SER A 380 -1.47 -0.42 27.27
N TRP A 381 -0.97 -0.52 26.04
CA TRP A 381 -1.73 -1.11 24.95
C TRP A 381 -2.01 -2.60 25.13
N ALA A 382 -1.06 -3.37 25.67
CA ALA A 382 -1.26 -4.79 25.95
C ALA A 382 -2.40 -5.03 26.95
N LEU A 383 -2.52 -4.17 27.97
CA LEU A 383 -3.63 -4.21 28.92
C LEU A 383 -4.97 -3.89 28.24
N ASP A 384 -5.03 -2.80 27.48
CA ASP A 384 -6.22 -2.41 26.71
C ASP A 384 -6.65 -3.53 25.74
N LEU A 385 -5.68 -4.12 25.04
CA LEU A 385 -5.91 -5.16 24.04
C LEU A 385 -6.40 -6.45 24.69
N TYR A 386 -5.86 -6.80 25.86
CA TYR A 386 -6.35 -7.91 26.67
C TYR A 386 -7.82 -7.73 27.06
N ASP A 387 -8.18 -6.56 27.60
CA ASP A 387 -9.55 -6.26 28.03
C ASP A 387 -10.55 -6.32 26.87
N ILE A 388 -10.19 -5.80 25.69
CA ILE A 388 -11.12 -5.72 24.56
C ILE A 388 -11.19 -6.98 23.68
N MET A 389 -10.15 -7.83 23.69
CA MET A 389 -10.06 -9.03 22.83
C MET A 389 -10.16 -10.37 23.56
N PHE A 390 -9.60 -10.50 24.77
CA PHE A 390 -9.33 -11.81 25.38
C PHE A 390 -10.03 -12.05 26.73
N LYS A 391 -10.29 -11.00 27.50
CA LYS A 391 -11.04 -11.11 28.75
C LYS A 391 -12.38 -11.82 28.52
N LYS A 392 -12.89 -12.49 29.55
CA LYS A 392 -14.23 -13.11 29.48
C LYS A 392 -15.25 -12.05 29.06
N GLU A 393 -16.08 -12.38 28.06
CA GLU A 393 -17.08 -11.47 27.46
C GLU A 393 -16.49 -10.22 26.79
N ALA A 394 -15.19 -10.25 26.42
CA ALA A 394 -14.55 -9.21 25.65
C ALA A 394 -15.34 -8.87 24.38
N ARG A 395 -15.67 -7.58 24.25
CA ARG A 395 -16.57 -7.03 23.23
C ARG A 395 -16.11 -7.31 21.80
N HIS A 396 -14.80 -7.39 21.58
CA HIS A 396 -14.20 -7.62 20.26
C HIS A 396 -13.55 -9.00 20.13
N SER A 397 -13.85 -9.93 21.06
CA SER A 397 -13.45 -11.32 20.92
C SER A 397 -13.93 -11.90 19.59
N THR A 398 -13.08 -12.69 18.95
CA THR A 398 -13.34 -13.25 17.62
C THR A 398 -12.65 -14.59 17.49
N THR A 399 -13.15 -15.47 16.60
CA THR A 399 -12.42 -16.67 16.20
C THR A 399 -11.48 -16.43 15.03
N HIS A 400 -11.45 -15.22 14.45
CA HIS A 400 -10.58 -14.88 13.33
C HIS A 400 -9.10 -15.10 13.68
N PHE A 401 -8.46 -16.05 12.99
CA PHE A 401 -7.10 -16.52 13.30
C PHE A 401 -6.10 -15.36 13.38
N TYR A 402 -5.97 -14.53 12.34
CA TYR A 402 -4.96 -13.47 12.31
C TYR A 402 -5.24 -12.29 13.25
N ILE A 403 -6.49 -11.87 13.42
CA ILE A 403 -6.86 -10.83 14.39
C ILE A 403 -6.47 -11.25 15.81
N ARG A 404 -6.79 -12.49 16.21
CA ARG A 404 -6.36 -13.04 17.51
C ARG A 404 -4.85 -13.21 17.58
N HIS A 405 -4.23 -13.75 16.52
CA HIS A 405 -2.79 -14.00 16.47
C HIS A 405 -2.00 -12.70 16.68
N TYR A 406 -2.27 -11.65 15.89
CA TYR A 406 -1.59 -10.37 16.05
C TYR A 406 -1.83 -9.78 17.44
N SER A 407 -3.05 -9.86 17.96
CA SER A 407 -3.36 -9.34 19.29
C SER A 407 -2.58 -10.08 20.40
N ARG A 408 -2.55 -11.41 20.34
CA ARG A 408 -1.76 -12.26 21.23
C ARG A 408 -0.27 -11.92 21.13
N MET A 409 0.25 -11.77 19.91
CA MET A 409 1.67 -11.50 19.70
C MET A 409 2.08 -10.14 20.27
N ILE A 410 1.25 -9.10 20.15
CA ILE A 410 1.51 -7.80 20.79
C ILE A 410 1.61 -7.95 22.32
N ILE A 411 0.70 -8.69 22.93
CA ILE A 411 0.69 -8.93 24.39
C ILE A 411 1.92 -9.75 24.81
N GLU A 412 2.24 -10.84 24.10
CA GLU A 412 3.45 -11.64 24.37
C GLU A 412 4.73 -10.82 24.24
N LEU A 413 4.76 -9.87 23.32
CA LEU A 413 5.90 -8.96 23.15
C LEU A 413 6.02 -7.99 24.33
N ALA A 414 4.90 -7.48 24.85
CA ALA A 414 4.89 -6.66 26.06
C ALA A 414 5.43 -7.44 27.28
N PHE A 415 5.10 -8.73 27.40
CA PHE A 415 5.62 -9.61 28.45
C PHE A 415 7.14 -9.77 28.42
N ILE A 416 7.77 -9.73 27.24
CA ILE A 416 9.24 -9.77 27.11
C ILE A 416 9.87 -8.54 27.78
N HIS A 417 9.23 -7.37 27.67
CA HIS A 417 9.73 -6.12 28.24
C HIS A 417 9.30 -5.89 29.70
N ASN A 418 8.16 -6.47 30.10
CA ASN A 418 7.63 -6.34 31.45
C ASN A 418 6.88 -7.61 31.89
N SER A 419 7.56 -8.47 32.66
CA SER A 419 6.99 -9.71 33.19
C SER A 419 5.90 -9.48 34.26
N GLU A 420 5.86 -8.33 34.93
CA GLU A 420 4.87 -7.98 35.96
C GLU A 420 3.45 -7.81 35.37
N LEU A 421 3.32 -7.68 34.05
CA LEU A 421 2.01 -7.70 33.38
C LEU A 421 1.21 -8.99 33.67
N SER A 422 1.89 -10.05 34.13
CA SER A 422 1.27 -11.36 34.41
C SER A 422 0.35 -11.32 35.62
N GLU A 423 0.49 -10.29 36.48
CA GLU A 423 -0.43 -10.04 37.58
C GLU A 423 -1.78 -9.48 37.13
N LYS A 424 -1.84 -8.89 35.91
CA LYS A 424 -3.03 -8.20 35.37
C LYS A 424 -3.64 -8.92 34.17
N ILE A 425 -2.84 -9.69 33.44
CA ILE A 425 -3.23 -10.41 32.22
C ILE A 425 -3.19 -11.92 32.50
N ASP A 426 -4.34 -12.58 32.34
CA ASP A 426 -4.39 -14.03 32.35
C ASP A 426 -3.86 -14.57 31.01
N ILE A 427 -2.61 -15.05 31.01
CA ILE A 427 -1.96 -15.60 29.83
C ILE A 427 -2.70 -16.82 29.25
N GLY A 428 -3.45 -17.55 30.07
CA GLY A 428 -4.25 -18.70 29.65
C GLY A 428 -5.40 -18.30 28.73
N LEU A 429 -5.92 -17.07 28.85
CA LEU A 429 -6.95 -16.53 27.95
C LEU A 429 -6.36 -15.94 26.66
N VAL A 430 -5.07 -15.65 26.64
CA VAL A 430 -4.35 -15.03 25.51
C VAL A 430 -3.71 -16.08 24.59
N LYS A 431 -3.59 -17.33 25.03
CA LYS A 431 -3.01 -18.43 24.25
C LYS A 431 -4.06 -19.46 23.81
N PRO A 432 -3.92 -20.07 22.62
CA PRO A 432 -4.74 -21.19 22.19
C PRO A 432 -4.43 -22.47 23.00
N PRO A 433 -5.34 -23.46 23.05
CA PRO A 433 -6.69 -23.41 22.47
C PRO A 433 -7.62 -22.48 23.27
N TYR A 434 -8.37 -21.65 22.56
CA TYR A 434 -9.29 -20.70 23.22
C TYR A 434 -10.67 -21.34 23.41
N ASN A 435 -11.16 -21.34 24.65
CA ASN A 435 -12.44 -21.97 25.02
C ASN A 435 -13.66 -21.03 24.90
N SER A 436 -13.44 -19.74 24.64
CA SER A 436 -14.50 -18.73 24.57
C SER A 436 -14.22 -17.65 23.52
N GLY A 437 -15.20 -16.76 23.27
CA GLY A 437 -15.08 -15.62 22.36
C GLY A 437 -15.35 -15.97 20.89
N GLY A 438 -15.80 -14.98 20.10
CA GLY A 438 -16.14 -15.16 18.69
C GLY A 438 -17.26 -16.19 18.42
N ILE A 439 -17.24 -16.80 17.23
CA ILE A 439 -18.25 -17.77 16.80
C ILE A 439 -17.84 -19.17 17.24
N ARG A 440 -18.51 -19.70 18.26
CA ARG A 440 -18.32 -21.08 18.76
C ARG A 440 -19.41 -22.04 18.30
N GLU A 441 -20.59 -21.51 18.00
CA GLU A 441 -21.69 -22.28 17.40
C GLU A 441 -21.85 -21.86 15.94
N TRP A 442 -21.37 -22.72 15.04
CA TRP A 442 -21.42 -22.48 13.61
C TRP A 442 -22.72 -23.04 13.01
N GLY A 443 -23.45 -22.19 12.29
CA GLY A 443 -24.56 -22.65 11.47
C GLY A 443 -24.11 -23.26 10.14
N GLU A 444 -25.06 -23.81 9.40
CA GLU A 444 -24.85 -24.42 8.09
C GLU A 444 -25.81 -23.76 7.08
N SER A 445 -25.35 -23.55 5.86
CA SER A 445 -26.19 -23.11 4.75
C SER A 445 -25.65 -23.72 3.46
N ASP A 446 -26.53 -24.08 2.55
CA ASP A 446 -26.12 -24.56 1.24
C ASP A 446 -25.74 -23.38 0.34
N LEU A 447 -24.98 -23.68 -0.71
CA LEU A 447 -24.50 -22.66 -1.65
C LEU A 447 -25.66 -21.93 -2.34
N GLU A 448 -26.70 -22.67 -2.69
CA GLU A 448 -27.91 -22.20 -3.38
C GLU A 448 -28.61 -21.10 -2.57
N GLU A 449 -28.49 -21.13 -1.24
CA GLU A 449 -29.05 -20.11 -0.36
C GLU A 449 -28.36 -18.74 -0.49
N LEU A 450 -27.13 -18.69 -1.01
CA LEU A 450 -26.48 -17.42 -1.36
C LEU A 450 -27.11 -16.81 -2.62
N GLY A 451 -27.79 -17.60 -3.45
CA GLY A 451 -28.48 -17.19 -4.67
C GLY A 451 -27.72 -17.53 -5.95
N GLN A 452 -28.27 -17.07 -7.08
CA GLN A 452 -27.72 -17.37 -8.41
C GLN A 452 -26.50 -16.50 -8.74
N PHE A 453 -25.48 -17.12 -9.34
CA PHE A 453 -24.22 -16.49 -9.73
C PHE A 453 -24.13 -16.35 -11.25
N GLU A 454 -23.63 -15.21 -11.71
CA GLU A 454 -23.20 -14.98 -13.08
C GLU A 454 -21.95 -15.83 -13.37
N PRO A 455 -21.69 -16.18 -14.64
CA PRO A 455 -20.48 -16.90 -15.03
C PRO A 455 -19.21 -16.22 -14.49
N GLY A 456 -18.44 -16.98 -13.72
CA GLY A 456 -17.19 -16.51 -13.11
C GLY A 456 -17.35 -15.66 -11.84
N ALA A 457 -18.55 -15.47 -11.31
CA ALA A 457 -18.81 -14.75 -10.05
C ALA A 457 -18.73 -15.65 -8.80
N TYR A 458 -18.73 -16.97 -8.97
CA TYR A 458 -18.71 -17.95 -7.88
C TYR A 458 -17.61 -17.67 -6.83
N PRO A 459 -17.91 -17.49 -5.52
CA PRO A 459 -16.95 -17.01 -4.53
C PRO A 459 -15.68 -17.86 -4.43
N PHE A 460 -15.82 -19.16 -4.63
CA PHE A 460 -14.74 -20.15 -4.62
C PHE A 460 -14.37 -20.54 -6.05
N LYS A 461 -14.01 -19.57 -6.88
CA LYS A 461 -13.69 -19.83 -8.30
C LYS A 461 -12.63 -20.94 -8.39
N SER A 462 -12.96 -21.99 -9.13
CA SER A 462 -12.21 -23.22 -9.29
C SER A 462 -12.18 -24.12 -8.05
N LEU A 463 -12.27 -25.43 -8.32
CA LEU A 463 -11.98 -26.53 -7.40
C LEU A 463 -10.79 -26.20 -6.47
N ASN A 464 -9.81 -25.41 -6.90
CA ASN A 464 -8.61 -25.06 -6.15
C ASN A 464 -8.81 -24.35 -4.81
N PHE A 465 -9.71 -23.38 -4.66
CA PHE A 465 -9.85 -22.74 -3.33
C PHE A 465 -10.52 -23.66 -2.32
N GLY A 466 -11.60 -24.31 -2.71
CA GLY A 466 -12.21 -25.35 -1.88
C GLY A 466 -11.18 -26.45 -1.58
N ASN A 467 -10.49 -26.93 -2.61
CA ASN A 467 -9.59 -28.06 -2.50
C ASN A 467 -8.31 -27.80 -1.71
N TYR A 468 -7.57 -26.73 -2.03
CA TYR A 468 -6.22 -26.48 -1.51
C TYR A 468 -6.20 -25.52 -0.32
N ILE A 469 -7.27 -24.74 -0.10
CA ILE A 469 -7.35 -23.79 1.01
C ILE A 469 -8.34 -24.30 2.05
N VAL A 470 -9.63 -24.40 1.70
CA VAL A 470 -10.65 -24.90 2.63
C VAL A 470 -10.36 -26.34 3.05
N GLY A 471 -9.85 -27.16 2.13
CA GLY A 471 -9.47 -28.54 2.39
C GLY A 471 -8.41 -28.71 3.49
N LYS A 472 -7.54 -27.71 3.74
CA LYS A 472 -6.55 -27.76 4.82
C LYS A 472 -7.19 -27.65 6.21
N LEU A 473 -8.41 -27.09 6.29
CA LEU A 473 -9.16 -27.04 7.53
C LEU A 473 -9.69 -28.41 7.96
N VAL A 474 -9.53 -29.46 7.14
CA VAL A 474 -9.98 -30.82 7.43
C VAL A 474 -8.76 -31.73 7.62
N LYS A 475 -8.50 -32.12 8.87
CA LYS A 475 -7.28 -32.83 9.32
C LYS A 475 -6.85 -34.00 8.43
N ASN A 476 -7.79 -34.88 8.10
CA ASN A 476 -7.50 -36.16 7.42
C ASN A 476 -7.86 -36.14 5.91
N ARG A 477 -8.11 -34.96 5.33
CA ARG A 477 -8.51 -34.86 3.93
C ARG A 477 -7.32 -34.88 2.98
N ILE A 478 -7.41 -35.71 1.94
CA ILE A 478 -6.51 -35.67 0.78
C ILE A 478 -7.07 -34.68 -0.26
N ASN A 479 -6.19 -34.03 -1.01
CA ASN A 479 -6.60 -33.16 -2.11
C ASN A 479 -7.47 -33.96 -3.11
N HIS A 480 -8.51 -33.31 -3.63
CA HIS A 480 -9.54 -33.80 -4.54
C HIS A 480 -10.57 -34.76 -3.93
N ASP A 481 -10.49 -35.04 -2.63
CA ASP A 481 -11.55 -35.78 -1.94
C ASP A 481 -12.68 -34.83 -1.54
N TYR A 482 -13.75 -34.79 -2.33
CA TYR A 482 -14.89 -33.89 -2.10
C TYR A 482 -16.03 -34.53 -1.33
N ASP A 483 -15.99 -35.85 -1.13
CA ASP A 483 -17.13 -36.60 -0.59
C ASP A 483 -17.13 -36.78 0.92
N ILE A 484 -16.01 -36.42 1.58
CA ILE A 484 -15.92 -36.35 3.05
C ILE A 484 -16.99 -35.42 3.62
N GLU A 485 -17.83 -35.93 4.51
CA GLU A 485 -18.91 -35.16 5.14
C GLU A 485 -18.38 -33.95 5.92
N GLU A 486 -17.25 -34.09 6.62
CA GLU A 486 -16.62 -32.99 7.33
C GLU A 486 -16.20 -31.83 6.38
N TYR A 487 -15.77 -32.15 5.17
CA TYR A 487 -15.43 -31.14 4.16
C TYR A 487 -16.68 -30.44 3.63
N LYS A 488 -17.75 -31.19 3.34
CA LYS A 488 -19.06 -30.64 2.95
C LYS A 488 -19.60 -29.71 4.05
N LYS A 489 -19.55 -30.14 5.31
CA LYS A 489 -19.91 -29.32 6.47
C LYS A 489 -19.06 -28.05 6.59
N THR A 490 -17.75 -28.15 6.40
CA THR A 490 -16.84 -26.98 6.41
C THR A 490 -17.25 -25.96 5.35
N LEU A 491 -17.62 -26.40 4.14
CA LEU A 491 -18.15 -25.51 3.10
C LEU A 491 -19.47 -24.86 3.52
N ARG A 492 -20.41 -25.64 4.06
CA ARG A 492 -21.71 -25.12 4.56
C ARG A 492 -21.53 -24.10 5.68
N ASN A 493 -20.56 -24.28 6.57
CA ASN A 493 -20.21 -23.30 7.61
C ASN A 493 -19.69 -21.99 7.00
N LEU A 494 -18.86 -22.06 5.96
CA LEU A 494 -18.39 -20.86 5.25
C LEU A 494 -19.53 -20.12 4.56
N PHE A 495 -20.41 -20.83 3.85
CA PHE A 495 -21.56 -20.21 3.19
C PHE A 495 -22.51 -19.55 4.18
N TRP A 496 -22.81 -20.23 5.29
CA TRP A 496 -23.58 -19.66 6.39
C TRP A 496 -22.94 -18.37 6.90
N ARG A 497 -21.62 -18.38 7.12
CA ARG A 497 -20.94 -17.18 7.62
C ARG A 497 -20.94 -16.04 6.60
N MET A 498 -20.73 -16.32 5.32
CA MET A 498 -20.88 -15.32 4.26
C MET A 498 -22.29 -14.71 4.23
N LYS A 499 -23.33 -15.54 4.37
CA LYS A 499 -24.73 -15.11 4.43
C LYS A 499 -24.98 -14.19 5.63
N THR A 500 -24.50 -14.57 6.83
CA THR A 500 -24.67 -13.77 8.06
C THR A 500 -23.88 -12.45 8.03
N LEU A 501 -22.75 -12.39 7.32
CA LEU A 501 -22.03 -11.14 7.02
C LEU A 501 -22.78 -10.24 6.03
N GLY A 502 -23.85 -10.73 5.40
CA GLY A 502 -24.68 -9.98 4.48
C GLY A 502 -24.28 -10.09 3.01
N TYR A 503 -23.60 -11.16 2.59
CA TYR A 503 -23.31 -11.46 1.18
C TYR A 503 -24.41 -12.32 0.54
N PRO A 504 -25.32 -11.72 -0.25
CA PRO A 504 -26.10 -12.45 -1.24
C PRO A 504 -25.51 -12.29 -2.64
N ALA A 505 -25.52 -13.36 -3.43
CA ALA A 505 -25.02 -13.39 -4.80
C ALA A 505 -25.62 -12.27 -5.66
N LYS A 506 -26.93 -12.00 -5.54
CA LYS A 506 -27.64 -10.98 -6.34
C LYS A 506 -27.02 -9.57 -6.30
N LEU A 507 -26.39 -9.19 -5.18
CA LEU A 507 -25.81 -7.85 -5.02
C LEU A 507 -24.47 -7.71 -5.76
N PHE A 508 -23.64 -8.74 -5.68
CA PHE A 508 -22.24 -8.66 -6.14
C PHE A 508 -21.97 -9.43 -7.43
N SER A 509 -22.82 -10.39 -7.79
CA SER A 509 -22.58 -11.35 -8.87
C SER A 509 -22.22 -10.69 -10.21
N LYS A 510 -22.93 -9.63 -10.61
CA LYS A 510 -22.61 -8.84 -11.82
C LYS A 510 -21.26 -8.14 -11.72
N ILE A 511 -20.93 -7.57 -10.57
CA ILE A 511 -19.65 -6.88 -10.33
C ILE A 511 -18.51 -7.90 -10.31
N ASP A 512 -18.71 -9.04 -9.63
CA ASP A 512 -17.74 -10.12 -9.52
C ASP A 512 -17.45 -10.78 -10.87
N SER A 513 -18.46 -10.95 -11.73
CA SER A 513 -18.25 -11.40 -13.12
C SER A 513 -17.43 -10.39 -13.93
N LYS A 514 -17.68 -9.09 -13.76
CA LYS A 514 -16.86 -8.03 -14.40
C LYS A 514 -15.42 -8.03 -13.91
N ILE A 515 -15.18 -8.08 -12.59
CA ILE A 515 -13.84 -8.19 -11.99
C ILE A 515 -13.12 -9.43 -12.53
N ASN A 516 -13.84 -10.55 -12.63
CA ASN A 516 -13.29 -11.77 -13.17
C ASN A 516 -12.82 -11.62 -14.63
N LYS A 517 -13.67 -11.04 -15.50
CA LYS A 517 -13.32 -10.77 -16.91
C LYS A 517 -12.14 -9.80 -16.99
N PHE A 518 -12.12 -8.77 -16.14
CA PHE A 518 -11.03 -7.80 -16.06
C PHE A 518 -9.69 -8.47 -15.74
N ASN A 519 -9.62 -9.28 -14.69
CA ASN A 519 -8.40 -10.01 -14.32
C ASN A 519 -7.92 -10.96 -15.44
N TYR A 520 -8.84 -11.54 -16.20
CA TYR A 520 -8.48 -12.41 -17.33
C TYR A 520 -7.85 -11.63 -18.51
N ILE A 521 -8.40 -10.46 -18.83
CA ILE A 521 -7.98 -9.63 -19.97
C ILE A 521 -6.70 -8.83 -19.64
N LYS A 522 -6.57 -8.32 -18.41
CA LYS A 522 -5.58 -7.29 -18.05
C LYS A 522 -4.32 -7.76 -17.33
N ASN A 523 -4.07 -9.07 -17.21
CA ASN A 523 -2.76 -9.63 -16.82
C ASN A 523 -1.57 -9.17 -17.71
N ARG A 524 -1.72 -8.17 -18.60
CA ARG A 524 -0.72 -7.68 -19.54
C ARG A 524 -0.62 -6.14 -19.72
N LYS A 525 -1.46 -5.28 -19.11
CA LYS A 525 -1.50 -3.84 -19.49
C LYS A 525 -1.65 -2.77 -18.40
N GLU A 526 -2.04 -3.07 -17.14
CA GLU A 526 -2.20 -2.05 -16.09
C GLU A 526 -1.58 -2.46 -14.73
N ASN A 527 -0.92 -1.53 -14.05
CA ASN A 527 -0.22 -1.71 -12.76
C ASN A 527 -1.14 -1.86 -11.52
N ILE A 528 -2.46 -2.03 -11.69
CA ILE A 528 -3.42 -2.10 -10.57
C ILE A 528 -3.28 -3.38 -9.71
N GLY A 529 -2.59 -4.40 -10.25
CA GLY A 529 -2.41 -5.69 -9.58
C GLY A 529 -3.69 -6.54 -9.56
N LYS A 530 -3.67 -7.61 -8.76
CA LYS A 530 -4.79 -8.56 -8.64
C LYS A 530 -5.95 -7.96 -7.85
N ILE A 531 -7.14 -7.95 -8.45
CA ILE A 531 -8.38 -7.52 -7.81
C ILE A 531 -9.17 -8.76 -7.36
N ASP A 532 -9.42 -8.91 -6.07
CA ASP A 532 -10.31 -9.94 -5.58
C ASP A 532 -11.77 -9.57 -5.85
N ARG A 533 -12.59 -10.60 -6.06
CA ARG A 533 -14.05 -10.45 -6.13
C ARG A 533 -14.61 -10.20 -4.73
N TYR A 534 -15.76 -9.56 -4.62
CA TYR A 534 -16.42 -9.35 -3.34
C TYR A 534 -16.76 -10.70 -2.70
N GLY A 535 -17.32 -11.66 -3.43
CA GLY A 535 -17.54 -13.02 -2.89
C GLY A 535 -16.26 -13.68 -2.35
N LYS A 536 -15.09 -13.31 -2.88
CA LYS A 536 -13.79 -13.77 -2.38
C LYS A 536 -13.40 -13.09 -1.05
N LYS A 537 -13.71 -11.80 -0.88
CA LYS A 537 -13.54 -11.08 0.39
C LYS A 537 -14.33 -11.74 1.52
N TYR A 538 -15.64 -11.94 1.33
CA TYR A 538 -16.49 -12.59 2.33
C TYR A 538 -16.06 -14.03 2.63
N ALA A 539 -15.61 -14.76 1.61
CA ALA A 539 -15.03 -16.08 1.76
C ALA A 539 -13.76 -16.09 2.62
N TRP A 540 -12.84 -15.14 2.44
CA TRP A 540 -11.62 -15.04 3.26
C TRP A 540 -11.91 -14.72 4.72
N ILE A 541 -12.84 -13.79 4.97
CA ILE A 541 -13.29 -13.45 6.33
C ILE A 541 -13.85 -14.70 7.03
N SER A 542 -14.78 -15.38 6.35
CA SER A 542 -15.39 -16.61 6.86
C SER A 542 -14.34 -17.71 7.08
N TYR A 543 -13.36 -17.82 6.18
CA TYR A 543 -12.27 -18.78 6.27
C TYR A 543 -11.41 -18.55 7.50
N PHE A 544 -10.95 -17.33 7.78
CA PHE A 544 -10.07 -17.10 8.92
C PHE A 544 -10.78 -17.20 10.27
N GLU A 545 -12.07 -16.87 10.34
CA GLU A 545 -12.91 -17.13 11.52
C GLU A 545 -13.11 -18.63 11.75
N LEU A 546 -13.39 -19.40 10.69
CA LEU A 546 -13.56 -20.85 10.79
C LEU A 546 -12.24 -21.54 11.09
N ALA A 547 -11.15 -21.09 10.49
CA ALA A 547 -9.81 -21.62 10.72
C ALA A 547 -9.43 -21.47 12.18
N GLY A 548 -9.55 -20.28 12.77
CA GLY A 548 -9.21 -20.14 14.18
C GLY A 548 -10.14 -20.93 15.11
N TYR A 549 -11.42 -21.11 14.78
CA TYR A 549 -12.31 -22.00 15.55
C TYR A 549 -11.86 -23.46 15.47
N ARG A 550 -11.51 -23.95 14.27
CA ARG A 550 -11.10 -25.33 14.04
C ARG A 550 -9.69 -25.63 14.56
N ASP A 551 -8.82 -24.61 14.60
CA ASP A 551 -7.50 -24.68 15.24
C ASP A 551 -7.63 -24.96 16.75
N ASP A 552 -8.56 -24.25 17.42
CA ASP A 552 -8.88 -24.46 18.84
C ASP A 552 -9.35 -25.90 19.15
N LEU A 553 -9.93 -26.58 18.15
CA LEU A 553 -10.41 -27.97 18.26
C LEU A 553 -9.41 -29.01 17.71
N GLU A 554 -8.21 -28.57 17.29
CA GLU A 554 -7.20 -29.42 16.65
C GLU A 554 -7.68 -30.20 15.41
N LEU A 555 -8.62 -29.59 14.66
CA LEU A 555 -9.24 -30.15 13.46
C LEU A 555 -8.56 -29.73 12.15
N ILE A 556 -7.55 -28.85 12.22
CA ILE A 556 -6.75 -28.43 11.07
C ILE A 556 -5.64 -29.44 10.81
N ARG A 557 -5.32 -29.64 9.53
CA ARG A 557 -4.19 -30.47 9.11
C ARG A 557 -2.86 -29.81 9.52
N LYS A 558 -2.18 -30.37 10.52
CA LYS A 558 -0.86 -29.90 10.97
C LYS A 558 0.22 -30.42 10.00
N TRP A 559 0.81 -29.52 9.22
CA TRP A 559 1.95 -29.81 8.33
C TRP A 559 3.22 -29.16 8.89
N ASP A 560 3.71 -29.56 10.06
CA ASP A 560 4.92 -28.97 10.70
C ASP A 560 4.93 -27.43 10.82
N GLU A 561 3.79 -26.77 10.62
CA GLU A 561 3.64 -25.32 10.53
C GLU A 561 3.07 -24.77 11.83
N ASN A 562 3.83 -23.90 12.51
CA ASN A 562 3.39 -23.22 13.72
C ASN A 562 2.40 -22.05 13.47
N ARG A 563 2.08 -21.75 12.20
CA ARG A 563 1.18 -20.66 11.76
C ARG A 563 0.49 -21.08 10.46
N LEU A 564 -0.73 -20.59 10.18
CA LEU A 564 -1.38 -20.81 8.89
C LEU A 564 -0.54 -20.27 7.72
N SER A 565 -0.37 -21.07 6.66
CA SER A 565 0.33 -20.64 5.43
C SER A 565 -0.40 -19.52 4.66
N GLU A 566 -1.70 -19.32 4.89
CA GLU A 566 -2.54 -18.34 4.21
C GLU A 566 -2.39 -16.92 4.79
N TYR A 567 -1.17 -16.46 5.12
CA TYR A 567 -0.96 -15.04 5.45
C TYR A 567 -0.95 -14.20 4.17
N HIS A 568 -1.45 -12.97 4.28
CA HIS A 568 -1.59 -12.09 3.12
C HIS A 568 -0.52 -10.99 3.04
N ILE A 569 0.25 -10.79 4.12
CA ILE A 569 1.23 -9.73 4.29
C ILE A 569 2.23 -10.09 5.40
N ASP A 570 3.50 -9.73 5.25
CA ASP A 570 4.44 -9.66 6.37
C ASP A 570 4.28 -8.30 7.09
N PRO A 571 3.78 -8.26 8.33
CA PRO A 571 3.52 -7.01 9.05
C PRO A 571 4.78 -6.24 9.46
N SER A 572 5.97 -6.82 9.32
CA SER A 572 7.24 -6.12 9.63
C SER A 572 7.74 -5.24 8.48
N PHE A 573 7.12 -5.34 7.29
CA PHE A 573 7.47 -4.55 6.10
C PHE A 573 8.98 -4.52 5.80
N PRO A 574 9.64 -5.69 5.68
CA PRO A 574 11.08 -5.76 5.53
C PRO A 574 11.56 -4.99 4.29
N LEU A 575 12.68 -4.30 4.44
CA LEU A 575 13.32 -3.60 3.33
C LEU A 575 14.15 -4.58 2.48
N LYS A 576 14.32 -4.24 1.20
CA LYS A 576 15.23 -4.97 0.32
C LYS A 576 16.66 -4.90 0.87
N LEU A 577 17.45 -5.93 0.59
CA LEU A 577 18.87 -5.97 0.93
C LEU A 577 19.60 -4.78 0.28
N LYS A 578 20.52 -4.18 1.04
CA LYS A 578 21.35 -3.08 0.54
C LYS A 578 22.33 -3.59 -0.52
N GLU A 579 22.51 -2.79 -1.55
CA GLU A 579 23.59 -2.99 -2.52
C GLU A 579 24.89 -2.44 -1.92
N ILE A 580 25.92 -3.27 -1.92
CA ILE A 580 27.28 -2.91 -1.52
C ILE A 580 28.12 -2.97 -2.77
N GLU A 581 28.95 -1.96 -3.01
CA GLU A 581 29.86 -1.95 -4.15
C GLU A 581 31.00 -2.96 -3.95
N PHE A 582 31.28 -3.70 -5.02
CA PHE A 582 32.31 -4.71 -5.10
C PHE A 582 33.35 -4.31 -6.14
N SER A 583 34.60 -4.14 -5.71
CA SER A 583 35.78 -3.98 -6.56
C SER A 583 36.22 -5.31 -7.19
N LEU A 584 35.26 -6.12 -7.64
CA LEU A 584 35.55 -7.43 -8.22
C LEU A 584 36.13 -7.26 -9.62
N LYS A 585 37.19 -8.00 -9.94
CA LYS A 585 37.57 -8.29 -11.32
C LYS A 585 36.49 -9.16 -11.98
N ASN A 586 36.41 -9.14 -13.31
CA ASN A 586 35.56 -10.02 -14.12
C ASN A 586 35.68 -11.50 -13.65
N LEU A 587 34.59 -12.10 -13.15
CA LEU A 587 34.57 -13.50 -12.68
C LEU A 587 34.42 -14.51 -13.84
N LEU A 588 34.39 -14.02 -15.09
CA LEU A 588 34.33 -14.86 -16.28
C LEU A 588 35.74 -15.09 -16.82
N PRO A 589 36.15 -16.35 -17.08
CA PRO A 589 37.41 -16.64 -17.77
C PRO A 589 37.38 -16.11 -19.21
N ASP A 590 38.49 -15.49 -19.63
CA ASP A 590 38.71 -15.16 -21.04
C ASP A 590 38.91 -16.44 -21.87
N CYS A 591 38.49 -16.42 -23.14
CA CYS A 591 38.51 -17.61 -23.99
C CYS A 591 39.94 -18.12 -24.29
N SER A 592 40.98 -17.34 -23.96
CA SER A 592 42.40 -17.61 -24.18
C SER A 592 43.15 -18.00 -22.90
N THR A 593 42.54 -17.92 -21.72
CA THR A 593 43.22 -18.18 -20.45
C THR A 593 43.33 -19.68 -20.19
N ASP A 594 44.50 -20.16 -19.78
CA ASP A 594 44.63 -21.50 -19.21
C ASP A 594 43.70 -21.60 -17.99
N LEU A 595 42.78 -22.55 -18.04
CA LEU A 595 41.76 -22.77 -17.02
C LEU A 595 42.38 -23.12 -15.67
N ASN A 596 43.53 -23.80 -15.63
CA ASN A 596 44.20 -24.11 -14.37
C ASN A 596 44.83 -22.86 -13.76
N LYS A 597 45.46 -22.01 -14.58
CA LYS A 597 46.00 -20.71 -14.16
C LYS A 597 44.91 -19.75 -13.69
N TRP A 598 43.81 -19.67 -14.43
CA TRP A 598 42.64 -18.89 -14.04
C TRP A 598 42.08 -19.40 -12.70
N LEU A 599 41.94 -20.72 -12.52
CA LEU A 599 41.49 -21.30 -11.26
C LEU A 599 42.43 -20.99 -10.09
N SER A 600 43.76 -20.96 -10.28
CA SER A 600 44.68 -20.60 -9.19
C SER A 600 44.55 -19.12 -8.79
N GLU A 601 44.46 -18.21 -9.75
CA GLU A 601 44.28 -16.78 -9.49
C GLU A 601 42.91 -16.49 -8.87
N PHE A 602 41.88 -17.17 -9.39
CA PHE A 602 40.51 -17.06 -8.91
C PHE A 602 40.35 -17.56 -7.46
N LYS A 603 41.10 -18.58 -7.04
CA LYS A 603 41.09 -19.06 -5.64
C LYS A 603 41.54 -17.98 -4.67
N ILE A 604 42.70 -17.38 -4.95
CA ILE A 604 43.28 -16.32 -4.10
C ILE A 604 42.33 -15.13 -4.05
N PHE A 605 41.80 -14.76 -5.22
CA PHE A 605 40.82 -13.69 -5.34
C PHE A 605 39.54 -13.94 -4.54
N ILE A 606 38.90 -15.12 -4.65
CA ILE A 606 37.67 -15.41 -3.89
C ILE A 606 37.91 -15.31 -2.38
N VAL A 607 39.03 -15.84 -1.90
CA VAL A 607 39.33 -15.81 -0.45
C VAL A 607 39.45 -14.37 0.04
N ASN A 608 40.21 -13.53 -0.67
CA ASN A 608 40.55 -12.18 -0.23
C ASN A 608 39.47 -11.13 -0.49
N GLU A 609 38.67 -11.30 -1.55
CA GLU A 609 37.73 -10.27 -2.02
C GLU A 609 36.26 -10.62 -1.76
N VAL A 610 35.95 -11.91 -1.56
CA VAL A 610 34.58 -12.40 -1.42
C VAL A 610 34.35 -13.04 -0.06
N LEU A 611 35.15 -14.05 0.32
CA LEU A 611 34.95 -14.80 1.56
C LEU A 611 35.32 -13.98 2.79
N MET A 612 36.35 -13.16 2.68
CA MET A 612 36.81 -12.24 3.70
C MET A 612 36.74 -10.82 3.15
N ARG A 613 36.31 -9.87 3.97
CA ARG A 613 36.41 -8.46 3.64
C ARG A 613 36.82 -7.68 4.88
N GLU A 614 37.93 -6.97 4.75
CA GLU A 614 38.17 -5.80 5.59
C GLU A 614 37.26 -4.68 5.04
N GLU A 615 36.63 -3.90 5.91
CA GLU A 615 35.87 -2.70 5.52
C GLU A 615 34.57 -2.96 4.71
N LEU A 616 33.61 -3.71 5.26
CA LEU A 616 32.28 -3.89 4.64
C LEU A 616 31.35 -2.68 4.83
N ILE A 617 31.43 -2.01 5.99
CA ILE A 617 30.66 -0.79 6.32
C ILE A 617 31.58 0.33 6.79
N ASN A 618 32.52 0.03 7.70
CA ASN A 618 33.49 0.98 8.28
C ASN A 618 34.90 0.37 8.30
N ASN A 619 35.94 1.21 8.24
CA ASN A 619 37.36 0.86 8.05
C ASN A 619 38.07 0.16 9.24
N GLN A 620 37.35 -0.56 10.10
CA GLN A 620 37.92 -1.11 11.35
C GLN A 620 37.51 -2.55 11.66
N ASP A 621 36.58 -3.14 10.90
CA ASP A 621 36.02 -4.46 11.19
C ASP A 621 36.30 -5.47 10.07
N SER A 622 36.65 -6.71 10.46
CA SER A 622 36.89 -7.84 9.56
C SER A 622 35.66 -8.74 9.48
N TRP A 623 35.21 -9.04 8.25
CA TRP A 623 33.95 -9.74 7.97
C TRP A 623 34.20 -11.04 7.21
N LEU A 624 33.45 -12.08 7.56
CA LEU A 624 33.47 -13.40 6.91
C LEU A 624 32.12 -13.76 6.32
N LEU A 625 32.13 -14.21 5.07
CA LEU A 625 30.93 -14.67 4.37
C LEU A 625 30.50 -16.04 4.92
N ILE A 626 29.33 -16.13 5.54
CA ILE A 626 28.82 -17.41 6.04
C ILE A 626 27.96 -18.13 5.01
N ASN A 627 27.18 -17.42 4.21
CA ASN A 627 26.50 -18.00 3.06
C ASN A 627 26.39 -16.95 1.96
N GLY A 628 26.39 -17.41 0.73
CA GLY A 628 26.21 -16.50 -0.38
C GLY A 628 26.04 -17.19 -1.71
N LEU A 629 25.45 -16.46 -2.64
CA LEU A 629 25.25 -16.91 -4.00
C LEU A 629 25.42 -15.73 -4.93
N ILE A 630 26.44 -15.82 -5.77
CA ILE A 630 26.84 -14.78 -6.71
C ILE A 630 26.66 -15.32 -8.12
N TYR A 631 26.11 -14.49 -8.99
CA TYR A 631 25.89 -14.74 -10.39
C TYR A 631 26.48 -13.59 -11.20
N GLU A 632 27.23 -13.91 -12.25
CA GLU A 632 27.68 -12.94 -13.24
C GLU A 632 27.35 -13.43 -14.64
N ASP A 633 26.74 -12.56 -15.44
CA ASP A 633 26.46 -12.79 -16.86
C ASP A 633 27.32 -11.89 -17.74
N SER A 634 27.85 -12.43 -18.84
CA SER A 634 28.44 -11.59 -19.89
C SER A 634 27.37 -10.73 -20.57
N LYS A 635 27.75 -9.58 -21.13
CA LYS A 635 26.82 -8.64 -21.79
C LYS A 635 25.99 -9.27 -22.91
N ASP A 636 26.58 -10.21 -23.63
CA ASP A 636 25.97 -11.00 -24.73
C ASP A 636 25.29 -12.29 -24.23
N TYR A 637 25.25 -12.52 -22.91
CA TYR A 637 24.76 -13.72 -22.26
C TYR A 637 25.40 -15.02 -22.79
N SER A 638 26.58 -14.96 -23.42
CA SER A 638 27.27 -16.14 -23.93
C SER A 638 27.99 -16.93 -22.83
N LYS A 639 28.33 -16.29 -21.71
CA LYS A 639 29.01 -16.87 -20.55
C LYS A 639 28.28 -16.49 -19.26
N GLN A 640 28.23 -17.42 -18.32
CA GLN A 640 27.72 -17.19 -16.97
C GLN A 640 28.60 -17.89 -15.94
N THR A 641 28.88 -17.20 -14.84
CA THR A 641 29.51 -17.80 -13.66
C THR A 641 28.53 -17.76 -12.49
N THR A 642 28.41 -18.85 -11.75
CA THR A 642 27.71 -18.92 -10.47
C THR A 642 28.69 -19.36 -9.39
N ILE A 643 28.77 -18.64 -8.29
CA ILE A 643 29.53 -19.00 -7.09
C ILE A 643 28.53 -19.20 -5.97
N LYS A 644 28.50 -20.39 -5.38
CA LYS A 644 27.74 -20.69 -4.18
C LYS A 644 28.70 -20.93 -3.03
N VAL A 645 28.49 -20.25 -1.90
CA VAL A 645 29.23 -20.42 -0.65
C VAL A 645 28.26 -20.91 0.40
N ASP A 646 28.56 -22.06 0.98
CA ASP A 646 27.85 -22.62 2.12
C ASP A 646 28.84 -22.86 3.26
N SER A 647 28.54 -22.41 4.48
CA SER A 647 29.40 -22.64 5.64
C SER A 647 28.71 -23.40 6.75
N GLY A 648 29.52 -23.91 7.68
CA GLY A 648 29.06 -24.55 8.90
C GLY A 648 30.19 -24.69 9.91
N ILE A 649 29.84 -25.25 11.06
CA ILE A 649 30.79 -25.70 12.08
C ILE A 649 30.68 -27.21 12.18
N ILE A 650 31.80 -27.91 12.08
CA ILE A 650 31.84 -29.34 12.44
C ILE A 650 32.11 -29.43 13.92
N VAL A 651 31.20 -30.05 14.66
CA VAL A 651 31.36 -30.31 16.10
C VAL A 651 31.90 -31.72 16.28
N ASN A 652 32.91 -31.84 17.13
CA ASN A 652 33.58 -33.10 17.37
C ASN A 652 33.02 -33.77 18.63
N GLN A 653 32.40 -34.95 18.51
CA GLN A 653 32.03 -35.76 19.69
C GLN A 653 33.17 -36.68 20.16
N GLU A 654 34.19 -36.93 19.32
CA GLU A 654 35.36 -37.76 19.63
C GLU A 654 36.64 -36.96 19.41
N SER A 655 37.19 -36.35 20.47
CA SER A 655 38.46 -35.62 20.48
C SER A 655 39.54 -36.29 19.61
N ASN A 656 39.96 -35.63 18.50
CA ASN A 656 41.08 -35.96 17.58
C ASN A 656 40.80 -36.39 16.12
N LEU A 657 39.76 -35.86 15.44
CA LEU A 657 39.72 -35.97 13.98
C LEU A 657 40.70 -34.98 13.31
N SER A 658 41.66 -35.48 12.53
CA SER A 658 42.55 -34.63 11.73
C SER A 658 41.78 -33.79 10.70
N ILE A 659 42.32 -32.63 10.30
CA ILE A 659 41.73 -31.77 9.23
C ILE A 659 41.48 -32.59 7.93
N LYS A 660 42.33 -33.57 7.65
CA LYS A 660 42.17 -34.50 6.52
C LYS A 660 40.92 -35.37 6.63
N SER A 661 40.62 -35.85 7.83
CA SER A 661 39.41 -36.65 8.11
C SER A 661 38.14 -35.80 7.97
N LEU A 662 38.17 -34.57 8.51
CA LEU A 662 37.07 -33.60 8.37
C LEU A 662 36.79 -33.27 6.89
N PHE A 663 37.84 -33.04 6.11
CA PHE A 663 37.71 -32.81 4.68
C PHE A 663 37.06 -33.98 3.94
N ASN A 664 37.48 -35.22 4.23
CA ASN A 664 36.92 -36.41 3.60
C ASN A 664 35.42 -36.56 3.91
N TYR A 665 35.00 -36.22 5.13
CA TYR A 665 33.59 -36.18 5.50
C TYR A 665 32.82 -35.13 4.68
N LEU A 666 33.30 -33.88 4.65
CA LEU A 666 32.65 -32.77 3.95
C LEU A 666 32.60 -32.91 2.43
N LYS A 667 33.54 -33.66 1.84
CA LYS A 667 33.56 -33.98 0.41
C LYS A 667 32.24 -34.63 -0.04
N GLY A 668 31.68 -35.52 0.77
CA GLY A 668 30.40 -36.19 0.50
C GLY A 668 29.18 -35.45 1.04
N TYR A 669 29.36 -34.56 2.02
CA TYR A 669 28.27 -33.89 2.72
C TYR A 669 27.59 -32.80 1.89
N ARG A 670 26.25 -32.81 1.84
CA ARG A 670 25.45 -31.77 1.18
C ARG A 670 24.96 -30.77 2.22
N LEU A 671 25.38 -29.51 2.08
CA LEU A 671 24.87 -28.42 2.90
C LEU A 671 23.57 -27.89 2.28
N ASN A 672 22.48 -28.08 3.00
CA ASN A 672 21.17 -27.55 2.65
C ASN A 672 20.59 -26.87 3.88
N PRO A 673 20.75 -25.53 4.02
CA PRO A 673 20.08 -24.80 5.07
C PRO A 673 18.57 -25.02 5.00
N GLU A 674 18.00 -25.34 6.15
CA GLU A 674 16.56 -25.58 6.29
C GLU A 674 15.80 -24.28 5.99
N ASN A 675 14.57 -24.43 5.51
CA ASN A 675 13.67 -23.28 5.40
C ASN A 675 13.33 -22.80 6.81
N ALA A 676 13.29 -21.47 7.01
CA ALA A 676 12.89 -20.85 8.27
C ALA A 676 11.42 -21.15 8.65
N GLY A 677 10.63 -21.67 7.71
CA GLY A 677 9.21 -21.91 7.88
C GLY A 677 8.41 -20.62 7.70
N ILE A 678 7.20 -20.61 8.25
CA ILE A 678 6.33 -19.43 8.22
C ILE A 678 6.69 -18.53 9.41
N ILE A 679 7.50 -17.51 9.13
CA ILE A 679 7.93 -16.50 10.11
C ILE A 679 7.97 -15.12 9.45
N PHE A 680 7.64 -14.07 10.20
CA PHE A 680 7.77 -12.69 9.72
C PHE A 680 9.20 -12.18 9.88
N ALA A 681 9.66 -11.31 9.00
CA ALA A 681 11.05 -10.84 9.02
C ALA A 681 11.42 -10.16 10.35
N GLY A 682 10.48 -9.41 10.94
CA GLY A 682 10.64 -8.74 12.24
C GLY A 682 10.67 -9.67 13.45
N GLU A 683 10.26 -10.93 13.29
CA GLU A 683 10.28 -11.97 14.34
C GLU A 683 11.64 -12.65 14.46
N ILE A 684 12.53 -12.46 13.48
CA ILE A 684 13.86 -13.04 13.47
C ILE A 684 14.80 -12.12 14.25
N PRO A 685 15.57 -12.61 15.24
CA PRO A 685 15.71 -14.03 15.62
C PRO A 685 14.97 -14.43 16.91
N TRP A 686 14.26 -13.51 17.57
CA TRP A 686 13.78 -13.67 18.95
C TRP A 686 12.53 -14.55 19.09
N SER A 687 11.72 -14.68 18.04
CA SER A 687 10.41 -15.32 18.15
C SER A 687 10.47 -16.82 18.42
N GLN A 688 9.53 -17.32 19.21
CA GLN A 688 9.31 -18.75 19.42
C GLN A 688 8.95 -19.50 18.12
N PHE A 689 8.37 -18.80 17.15
CA PHE A 689 8.06 -19.36 15.82
C PHE A 689 9.31 -19.64 15.01
N TYR A 690 10.44 -18.99 15.34
CA TYR A 690 11.72 -19.31 14.73
C TYR A 690 12.26 -20.60 15.35
N GLN A 691 12.36 -21.68 14.58
CA GLN A 691 12.81 -22.97 15.11
C GLN A 691 14.34 -23.10 15.05
N LYS A 692 14.93 -23.78 16.04
CA LYS A 692 16.34 -24.22 16.01
C LYS A 692 16.52 -25.34 14.99
N TYR A 693 17.78 -25.64 14.65
CA TYR A 693 18.11 -26.88 13.93
C TYR A 693 17.90 -28.08 14.87
N GLN A 694 17.55 -29.25 14.32
CA GLN A 694 17.61 -30.50 15.09
C GLN A 694 19.07 -30.76 15.52
N GLU A 695 19.29 -30.94 16.82
CA GLU A 695 20.62 -30.85 17.48
C GLU A 695 21.56 -32.05 17.23
N GLU A 696 21.11 -33.10 16.52
CA GLU A 696 21.86 -34.35 16.35
C GLU A 696 22.88 -34.34 15.18
N LYS A 697 23.24 -33.18 14.64
CA LYS A 697 24.10 -33.10 13.45
C LYS A 697 25.57 -32.80 13.81
N MET A 698 26.48 -33.65 13.32
CA MET A 698 27.94 -33.39 13.31
C MET A 698 28.31 -32.06 12.65
N VAL A 699 27.43 -31.53 11.79
CA VAL A 699 27.57 -30.22 11.12
C VAL A 699 26.46 -29.29 11.57
N ILE A 700 26.84 -28.18 12.22
CA ILE A 700 25.95 -27.07 12.57
C ILE A 700 25.97 -26.06 11.42
N LEU A 701 24.80 -25.78 10.85
CA LEU A 701 24.64 -24.74 9.82
C LEU A 701 24.46 -23.38 10.47
N LEU A 702 25.11 -22.35 9.90
CA LEU A 702 25.10 -21.00 10.48
C LEU A 702 23.87 -20.17 10.07
N THR A 703 23.22 -20.51 8.97
CA THR A 703 22.11 -19.75 8.38
C THR A 703 20.88 -20.63 8.15
N LYS A 704 19.72 -20.02 7.90
CA LYS A 704 18.52 -20.66 7.34
C LYS A 704 18.10 -19.95 6.05
N ARG A 705 17.36 -20.65 5.19
CA ARG A 705 16.74 -20.03 4.00
C ARG A 705 15.46 -19.33 4.41
N TYR A 706 15.29 -18.10 3.98
CA TYR A 706 14.12 -17.28 4.23
C TYR A 706 13.51 -16.83 2.90
N ILE A 707 12.19 -16.98 2.77
CA ILE A 707 11.44 -16.50 1.61
C ILE A 707 10.91 -15.12 1.97
N LEU A 708 11.53 -14.09 1.41
CA LEU A 708 11.10 -12.70 1.46
C LEU A 708 9.84 -12.52 0.63
N ASP A 709 8.68 -12.40 1.28
CA ASP A 709 7.41 -12.17 0.60
C ASP A 709 7.23 -10.69 0.20
N VAL A 710 7.96 -10.26 -0.84
CA VAL A 710 7.82 -8.93 -1.45
C VAL A 710 7.20 -9.10 -2.83
N GLU A 711 6.04 -8.46 -3.04
CA GLU A 711 5.37 -8.45 -4.35
C GLU A 711 6.32 -7.79 -5.40
N ASN A 712 6.65 -8.54 -6.46
CA ASN A 712 7.48 -8.18 -7.63
C ASN A 712 8.99 -8.50 -7.64
N ASP A 713 9.54 -9.30 -6.74
CA ASP A 713 10.90 -9.87 -6.94
C ASP A 713 10.81 -11.36 -7.38
N ILE A 714 11.50 -11.70 -8.48
CA ILE A 714 11.50 -13.05 -9.06
C ILE A 714 12.42 -13.99 -8.27
N ASN A 715 13.35 -13.44 -7.47
CA ASN A 715 14.20 -14.15 -6.52
C ASN A 715 13.95 -13.63 -5.10
N ASN A 716 13.01 -14.29 -4.42
CA ASN A 716 12.58 -13.95 -3.06
C ASN A 716 13.28 -14.77 -1.96
N GLU A 717 14.25 -15.63 -2.29
CA GLU A 717 14.98 -16.41 -1.27
C GLU A 717 16.28 -15.72 -0.86
N LEU A 718 16.51 -15.54 0.45
CA LEU A 718 17.76 -15.04 1.02
C LEU A 718 18.19 -15.88 2.25
N TRP A 719 19.39 -15.62 2.77
CA TRP A 719 19.89 -16.24 4.00
C TRP A 719 19.72 -15.32 5.21
N ILE A 720 19.28 -15.92 6.32
CA ILE A 720 19.19 -15.29 7.65
C ILE A 720 20.05 -16.07 8.64
N PRO A 721 20.57 -15.45 9.73
CA PRO A 721 21.33 -16.17 10.74
C PRO A 721 20.45 -17.22 11.44
N SER A 722 21.00 -18.40 11.72
CA SER A 722 20.30 -19.46 12.45
C SER A 722 19.88 -18.99 13.85
N LYS A 723 18.82 -19.58 14.41
CA LYS A 723 18.36 -19.25 15.77
C LYS A 723 19.45 -19.51 16.81
N SER A 724 20.12 -20.65 16.74
CA SER A 724 21.19 -21.02 17.69
C SER A 724 22.37 -20.05 17.65
N LEU A 725 22.76 -19.58 16.45
CA LEU A 725 23.78 -18.55 16.28
C LEU A 725 23.33 -17.23 16.91
N SER A 726 22.08 -16.85 16.64
CA SER A 726 21.53 -15.57 17.09
C SER A 726 21.36 -15.48 18.60
N GLU A 727 20.85 -16.54 19.23
CA GLU A 727 20.69 -16.61 20.69
C GLU A 727 22.04 -16.58 21.41
N LEU A 728 23.02 -17.37 20.97
CA LEU A 728 24.32 -17.42 21.66
C LEU A 728 25.07 -16.08 21.59
N LEU A 729 24.96 -15.38 20.46
CA LEU A 729 25.61 -14.09 20.24
C LEU A 729 24.76 -12.89 20.72
N ASN A 730 23.57 -13.13 21.28
CA ASN A 730 22.59 -12.10 21.67
C ASN A 730 22.32 -11.10 20.53
N LEU A 731 22.04 -11.62 19.33
CA LEU A 731 21.80 -10.79 18.16
C LEU A 731 20.40 -10.18 18.20
N THR A 732 20.33 -8.87 17.96
CA THR A 732 19.09 -8.12 17.81
C THR A 732 18.98 -7.56 16.41
N LYS A 733 17.83 -7.70 15.75
CA LYS A 733 17.63 -7.22 14.37
C LYS A 733 17.68 -5.68 14.32
N ASP A 734 18.17 -5.12 13.21
CA ASP A 734 18.17 -3.68 12.91
C ASP A 734 16.83 -3.25 12.29
N GLY A 735 15.81 -3.04 13.11
CA GLY A 735 14.48 -2.61 12.68
C GLY A 735 13.90 -3.46 11.54
N ARG A 736 13.76 -2.87 10.35
CA ARG A 736 13.21 -3.52 9.13
C ARG A 736 14.26 -4.16 8.23
N TYR A 737 15.54 -4.02 8.57
CA TYR A 737 16.65 -4.46 7.75
C TYR A 737 17.08 -5.91 8.08
N PHE A 738 17.89 -6.52 7.23
CA PHE A 738 18.48 -7.85 7.47
C PHE A 738 19.91 -7.74 8.02
N GLU A 739 20.14 -6.70 8.81
CA GLU A 739 21.31 -6.53 9.67
C GLU A 739 20.95 -6.86 11.11
N TYR A 740 21.94 -7.29 11.88
CA TYR A 740 21.78 -7.64 13.29
C TYR A 740 22.89 -7.00 14.11
N PHE A 741 22.52 -6.34 15.20
CA PHE A 741 23.44 -5.83 16.21
C PHE A 741 23.86 -6.95 17.16
N ASP A 742 25.10 -6.89 17.63
CA ASP A 742 25.60 -7.69 18.75
C ASP A 742 25.19 -7.06 20.09
N LYS A 743 25.56 -7.73 21.19
CA LYS A 743 25.31 -7.26 22.57
C LYS A 743 25.90 -5.89 22.90
N THR A 744 26.84 -5.36 22.10
CA THR A 744 27.46 -4.04 22.29
C THR A 744 26.76 -2.95 21.48
N GLY A 745 25.73 -3.31 20.70
CA GLY A 745 25.01 -2.40 19.80
C GLY A 745 25.73 -2.14 18.48
N LYS A 746 26.82 -2.85 18.17
CA LYS A 746 27.53 -2.76 16.89
C LYS A 746 26.95 -3.78 15.90
N LYS A 747 26.97 -3.48 14.60
CA LYS A 747 26.52 -4.43 13.57
C LYS A 747 27.41 -5.68 13.63
N GLY A 748 26.81 -6.85 13.84
CA GLY A 748 27.50 -8.14 13.91
C GLY A 748 27.24 -9.04 12.71
N ILE A 749 26.08 -8.93 12.07
CA ILE A 749 25.71 -9.66 10.84
C ILE A 749 25.05 -8.72 9.85
N ILE A 750 25.37 -8.89 8.57
CA ILE A 750 24.83 -8.09 7.46
C ILE A 750 24.45 -9.01 6.31
N SER A 751 23.20 -8.93 5.85
CA SER A 751 22.81 -9.46 4.54
C SER A 751 22.84 -8.34 3.49
N CYS A 752 23.44 -8.60 2.32
CA CYS A 752 23.62 -7.60 1.27
C CYS A 752 23.57 -8.21 -0.13
N ARG A 753 23.45 -7.34 -1.14
CA ARG A 753 23.62 -7.69 -2.55
C ARG A 753 24.90 -7.05 -3.07
N PRO A 754 25.70 -7.77 -3.86
CA PRO A 754 26.87 -7.17 -4.48
C PRO A 754 26.45 -6.38 -5.73
N SER A 755 26.99 -5.16 -5.90
CA SER A 755 26.88 -4.34 -7.10
C SER A 755 28.27 -4.05 -7.67
N SER A 756 28.41 -4.02 -9.01
CA SER A 756 29.69 -3.73 -9.68
C SER A 756 29.46 -3.22 -11.10
N SER A 757 30.52 -2.81 -11.79
CA SER A 757 30.49 -2.49 -13.22
C SER A 757 30.21 -3.72 -14.12
N TYR A 758 30.37 -4.92 -13.57
CA TYR A 758 29.96 -6.18 -14.16
C TYR A 758 28.50 -6.49 -13.77
N ASN A 759 27.77 -7.24 -14.60
CA ASN A 759 26.36 -7.62 -14.35
C ASN A 759 26.26 -8.70 -13.26
N LEU A 760 26.71 -8.32 -12.07
CA LEU A 760 26.88 -9.16 -10.90
C LEU A 760 25.64 -9.03 -10.02
N LYS A 761 25.10 -10.18 -9.62
CA LYS A 761 23.87 -10.30 -8.85
C LYS A 761 24.05 -11.36 -7.80
N GLY A 762 23.34 -11.26 -6.68
CA GLY A 762 23.43 -12.28 -5.66
C GLY A 762 22.94 -11.80 -4.32
N ASP A 763 22.81 -12.73 -3.38
CA ASP A 763 22.53 -12.44 -1.98
C ASP A 763 23.67 -13.02 -1.14
N LEU A 764 24.17 -12.24 -0.21
CA LEU A 764 25.32 -12.55 0.63
C LEU A 764 24.96 -12.28 2.09
N ILE A 765 25.51 -13.07 3.00
CA ILE A 765 25.40 -12.82 4.44
C ILE A 765 26.78 -12.94 5.09
N TYR A 766 27.19 -11.86 5.72
CA TYR A 766 28.46 -11.71 6.43
C TYR A 766 28.25 -11.68 7.94
N ILE A 767 29.23 -12.19 8.68
CA ILE A 767 29.35 -12.06 10.13
C ILE A 767 30.70 -11.43 10.46
N LYS A 768 30.77 -10.64 11.54
CA LYS A 768 32.07 -10.21 12.07
C LYS A 768 32.91 -11.41 12.52
N ARG A 769 34.20 -11.36 12.21
CA ARG A 769 35.12 -12.48 12.47
C ARG A 769 35.18 -12.87 13.95
N ASP A 770 35.30 -11.89 14.84
CA ASP A 770 35.36 -12.08 16.29
C ASP A 770 34.10 -12.77 16.85
N LEU A 771 32.92 -12.42 16.34
CA LEU A 771 31.66 -13.08 16.69
C LEU A 771 31.62 -14.54 16.21
N LEU A 772 32.11 -14.80 15.00
CA LEU A 772 32.21 -16.17 14.49
C LEU A 772 33.23 -17.01 15.26
N GLU A 773 34.35 -16.41 15.67
CA GLU A 773 35.35 -17.02 16.56
C GLU A 773 34.72 -17.41 17.88
N GLN A 774 34.02 -16.49 18.53
CA GLN A 774 33.29 -16.73 19.77
C GLN A 774 32.29 -17.89 19.62
N TYR A 775 31.48 -17.89 18.55
CA TYR A 775 30.51 -18.95 18.30
C TYR A 775 31.19 -20.30 18.05
N THR A 776 32.26 -20.34 17.25
CA THR A 776 33.00 -21.55 16.91
C THR A 776 33.64 -22.19 18.14
N LEU A 777 34.26 -21.37 19.00
CA LEU A 777 34.85 -21.82 20.27
C LEU A 777 33.79 -22.39 21.21
N SER A 778 32.63 -21.74 21.33
CA SER A 778 31.54 -22.22 22.19
C SER A 778 30.94 -23.58 21.77
N LYS A 779 31.15 -23.97 20.51
CA LYS A 779 30.69 -25.23 19.95
C LYS A 779 31.78 -26.29 19.90
N GLU A 780 32.98 -25.99 20.42
CA GLU A 780 34.15 -26.89 20.39
C GLU A 780 34.40 -27.47 18.99
N GLY A 781 34.17 -26.65 17.96
CA GLY A 781 34.11 -27.10 16.57
C GLY A 781 35.10 -26.40 15.65
N HIS A 782 35.11 -26.83 14.40
CA HIS A 782 35.90 -26.21 13.32
C HIS A 782 34.96 -25.57 12.30
N PHE A 783 35.14 -24.27 12.08
CA PHE A 783 34.48 -23.56 10.98
C PHE A 783 35.00 -24.06 9.64
N PHE A 784 34.13 -24.14 8.65
CA PHE A 784 34.50 -24.41 7.27
C PHE A 784 33.57 -23.72 6.28
N GLN A 785 34.08 -23.50 5.07
CA GLN A 785 33.30 -23.02 3.93
C GLN A 785 33.44 -23.98 2.77
N LYS A 786 32.33 -24.28 2.10
CA LYS A 786 32.25 -25.08 0.89
C LYS A 786 31.82 -24.16 -0.24
N ILE A 787 32.69 -24.03 -1.24
CA ILE A 787 32.50 -23.13 -2.36
C ILE A 787 32.34 -23.95 -3.62
N LYS A 788 31.27 -23.67 -4.36
CA LYS A 788 30.97 -24.29 -5.64
C LYS A 788 30.91 -23.23 -6.72
N VAL A 789 31.73 -23.40 -7.74
CA VAL A 789 31.81 -22.52 -8.91
C VAL A 789 31.24 -23.26 -10.10
N ILE A 790 30.28 -22.68 -10.79
CA ILE A 790 29.67 -23.24 -11.99
C ILE A 790 29.91 -22.24 -13.11
N PHE A 791 30.52 -22.70 -14.19
CA PHE A 791 30.75 -21.92 -15.39
C PHE A 791 29.93 -22.50 -16.54
N ASN A 792 29.00 -21.70 -17.05
CA ASN A 792 28.19 -22.01 -18.23
C ASN A 792 28.67 -21.18 -19.41
N TYR A 793 28.83 -21.79 -20.57
CA TYR A 793 29.24 -21.06 -21.78
C TYR A 793 28.62 -21.62 -23.05
N LEU A 794 28.36 -20.75 -24.02
CA LEU A 794 27.99 -21.10 -25.39
C LEU A 794 29.27 -21.32 -26.22
N PRO A 795 29.45 -22.53 -26.80
CA PRO A 795 30.52 -22.77 -27.77
C PRO A 795 30.45 -21.78 -28.94
N LYS A 796 31.61 -21.37 -29.48
CA LYS A 796 31.72 -20.38 -30.59
C LYS A 796 30.71 -20.60 -31.72
N LYS A 797 30.53 -21.85 -32.17
CA LYS A 797 29.56 -22.23 -33.22
C LYS A 797 28.07 -21.94 -32.94
N TYR A 798 27.73 -21.57 -31.71
CA TYR A 798 26.37 -21.25 -31.27
C TYR A 798 26.24 -19.83 -30.70
N GLN A 799 27.31 -19.01 -30.76
CA GLN A 799 27.30 -17.64 -30.22
C GLN A 799 26.44 -16.68 -31.07
N GLU A 800 26.27 -16.96 -32.36
CA GLU A 800 25.35 -16.22 -33.25
C GLU A 800 23.86 -16.46 -32.94
N LEU A 801 23.54 -17.48 -32.12
CA LEU A 801 22.17 -17.83 -31.69
C LEU A 801 21.78 -17.19 -30.34
N SER A 802 22.51 -16.17 -29.88
CA SER A 802 22.47 -15.58 -28.52
C SER A 802 21.23 -14.74 -28.19
N SER A 803 20.03 -15.15 -28.62
CA SER A 803 18.78 -14.64 -28.05
C SER A 803 18.35 -15.47 -26.82
N ASN A 804 17.81 -14.80 -25.80
CA ASN A 804 17.63 -15.29 -24.42
C ASN A 804 16.91 -16.65 -24.25
N SER A 805 16.12 -17.12 -25.22
CA SER A 805 15.24 -18.30 -25.07
C SER A 805 15.77 -19.60 -25.69
N PHE A 806 16.62 -19.55 -26.72
CA PHE A 806 17.10 -20.75 -27.44
C PHE A 806 18.46 -21.27 -26.95
N SER A 807 19.22 -20.47 -26.21
CA SER A 807 20.64 -20.70 -25.94
C SER A 807 20.95 -21.75 -24.85
N ASN A 808 20.04 -21.97 -23.90
CA ASN A 808 20.30 -22.84 -22.73
C ASN A 808 20.56 -24.31 -23.09
N LYS A 809 19.97 -24.83 -24.18
CA LYS A 809 20.16 -26.22 -24.63
C LYS A 809 21.56 -26.49 -25.18
N PHE A 810 22.25 -25.45 -25.65
CA PHE A 810 23.55 -25.53 -26.32
C PHE A 810 24.72 -25.11 -25.40
N ARG A 811 24.42 -24.68 -24.18
CA ARG A 811 25.42 -24.33 -23.17
C ARG A 811 26.14 -25.57 -22.66
N LYS A 812 27.45 -25.45 -22.51
CA LYS A 812 28.29 -26.39 -21.78
C LYS A 812 28.48 -25.88 -20.36
N GLN A 813 28.40 -26.79 -19.39
CA GLN A 813 28.62 -26.51 -17.98
C GLN A 813 29.93 -27.16 -17.52
N LYS A 814 30.74 -26.40 -16.78
CA LYS A 814 31.85 -26.89 -15.95
C LYS A 814 31.58 -26.51 -14.50
N SER A 815 31.95 -27.37 -13.55
CA SER A 815 31.79 -27.08 -12.13
C SER A 815 33.07 -27.40 -11.36
N TYR A 816 33.37 -26.59 -10.37
CA TYR A 816 34.48 -26.74 -9.44
C TYR A 816 33.96 -26.64 -8.02
N GLU A 817 34.55 -27.38 -7.11
CA GLU A 817 34.17 -27.38 -5.70
C GLU A 817 35.43 -27.38 -4.84
N PHE A 818 35.47 -26.51 -3.85
CA PHE A 818 36.57 -26.43 -2.90
C PHE A 818 36.05 -26.22 -1.49
N ILE A 819 36.81 -26.71 -0.51
CA ILE A 819 36.48 -26.62 0.90
C ILE A 819 37.63 -25.90 1.59
N VAL A 820 37.30 -24.85 2.34
CA VAL A 820 38.23 -24.05 3.12
C VAL A 820 38.00 -24.39 4.59
N ILE A 821 39.06 -24.85 5.27
CA ILE A 821 39.05 -25.18 6.70
C ILE A 821 40.23 -24.45 7.34
N PRO A 822 40.02 -23.27 7.94
CA PRO A 822 41.09 -22.53 8.62
C PRO A 822 41.57 -23.31 9.86
N SER A 823 42.89 -23.31 10.12
CA SER A 823 43.44 -23.89 11.35
C SER A 823 43.06 -23.03 12.58
N ASN A 824 43.07 -21.71 12.38
CA ASN A 824 42.50 -20.72 13.29
C ASN A 824 41.91 -19.59 12.41
N LEU A 825 40.77 -19.02 12.82
CA LEU A 825 40.15 -17.89 12.14
C LEU A 825 41.08 -16.65 12.12
N SER A 826 41.99 -16.52 13.08
CA SER A 826 43.03 -15.48 13.09
C SER A 826 44.17 -15.68 12.07
N GLU A 827 44.36 -16.91 11.56
CA GLU A 827 45.35 -17.20 10.51
C GLU A 827 44.87 -16.79 9.11
N ILE A 828 43.56 -16.52 8.94
CA ILE A 828 42.96 -16.18 7.64
C ILE A 828 43.64 -14.97 7.00
N ASN A 829 44.09 -13.99 7.80
CA ASN A 829 44.71 -12.76 7.33
C ASN A 829 46.21 -12.89 6.98
N LYS A 830 46.90 -13.95 7.43
CA LYS A 830 48.38 -14.01 7.40
C LYS A 830 48.95 -14.73 6.19
N ASN A 831 48.26 -15.72 5.63
CA ASN A 831 48.75 -16.45 4.46
C ASN A 831 47.64 -17.25 3.73
N PRO A 832 46.98 -16.70 2.69
CA PRO A 832 45.90 -17.35 1.92
C PRO A 832 46.25 -18.76 1.43
N GLU A 833 47.52 -18.99 1.10
CA GLU A 833 48.02 -20.26 0.59
C GLU A 833 48.07 -21.38 1.65
N ASN A 834 48.17 -21.04 2.94
CA ASN A 834 48.23 -22.02 4.05
C ASN A 834 46.86 -22.44 4.60
N ILE A 835 45.79 -21.71 4.25
CA ILE A 835 44.42 -21.94 4.76
C ILE A 835 43.67 -22.99 3.91
N VAL A 836 44.07 -23.18 2.65
CA VAL A 836 43.35 -24.05 1.72
C VAL A 836 43.95 -25.46 1.67
N LYS A 837 43.58 -26.29 2.67
CA LYS A 837 44.25 -27.59 2.84
C LYS A 837 43.82 -28.67 1.85
N TYR A 838 42.65 -28.62 1.20
CA TYR A 838 42.20 -29.71 0.33
C TYR A 838 41.21 -29.32 -0.79
N PHE A 839 41.43 -29.83 -2.01
CA PHE A 839 40.67 -29.52 -3.24
C PHE A 839 40.06 -30.78 -3.89
N ILE A 840 38.84 -30.69 -4.44
CA ILE A 840 38.26 -31.74 -5.29
C ILE A 840 37.84 -31.15 -6.64
N LYS A 841 38.61 -31.44 -7.69
CA LYS A 841 38.17 -31.20 -9.06
C LYS A 841 37.14 -32.26 -9.45
N LYS A 842 35.86 -31.89 -9.53
CA LYS A 842 34.81 -32.75 -10.09
C LYS A 842 34.29 -32.14 -11.40
N GLU A 843 34.94 -32.47 -12.51
CA GLU A 843 34.52 -32.03 -13.84
C GLU A 843 33.31 -32.86 -14.30
N THR A 844 32.09 -32.41 -14.02
CA THR A 844 30.88 -33.00 -14.63
C THR A 844 30.55 -32.28 -15.93
N ARG A 845 30.85 -32.89 -17.07
CA ARG A 845 30.32 -32.46 -18.37
C ARG A 845 28.87 -32.92 -18.48
N LYS A 846 27.91 -32.02 -18.23
CA LYS A 846 26.49 -32.25 -18.57
C LYS A 846 26.11 -31.35 -19.73
N ASN A 847 25.45 -31.93 -20.74
CA ASN A 847 24.60 -31.13 -21.64
C ASN A 847 23.44 -30.61 -20.78
N VAL A 848 23.19 -29.29 -20.81
CA VAL A 848 22.09 -28.68 -20.06
C VAL A 848 20.76 -29.11 -20.70
N LYS A 849 20.31 -30.35 -20.44
CA LYS A 849 18.93 -30.78 -20.66
C LYS A 849 18.17 -30.57 -19.36
N LYS A 850 17.36 -29.50 -19.32
CA LYS A 850 16.44 -29.13 -18.23
C LYS A 850 17.10 -28.95 -16.86
N VAL A 851 17.58 -27.75 -16.57
CA VAL A 851 17.52 -27.17 -15.21
C VAL A 851 17.26 -25.68 -15.38
N LEU A 852 16.00 -25.28 -15.18
CA LEU A 852 15.45 -23.96 -14.84
C LEU A 852 13.95 -24.03 -15.18
N LYS A 853 13.18 -24.65 -14.28
CA LYS A 853 11.77 -24.28 -14.10
C LYS A 853 11.79 -23.21 -13.01
N VAL A 854 12.19 -22.00 -13.39
CA VAL A 854 11.89 -20.76 -12.68
C VAL A 854 11.61 -19.78 -13.82
N ASN A 855 10.32 -19.58 -14.08
CA ASN A 855 9.78 -18.55 -14.97
C ASN A 855 8.75 -17.80 -14.15
#